data_AF-A0A9E6S687-F1
#
_entry.id   AF-A0A9E6S687-F1
#
_cell.length_a   1.000
_cell.length_b   1.000
_cell.length_c   1.000
_cell.angle_alpha   90.00
_cell.angle_beta   90.00
_cell.angle_gamma   90.00
#
_symmetry.space_group_name_H-M   'P 1'
#
loop_
_entity.id
_entity.type
_entity.pdbx_description
1 polymer ?
#
loop_
_entity_poly.entity_id
_entity_poly.type
_entity_poly.pdbx_seq_one_letter_code
_entity_poly.pdbx_strand_id
1 'polypeptide(L)'
;MLSYQTFDSFDPLEAKTEADTEVKLKSLKNEIRGILTSYSGWYDPFSETIQNSMDSVEKRATKESSYIPKIWITINLQKNILIVTDNGTGLDEKQFKSFLTPFFSFKNSKNRGHKGVGATYLAYGFNYIQLCTKTSNYSAVGKMINAKEWVDDDDNSLGRPQVTPDQEPLDQYFKTIVENNDTGVSICLEFDKNTFPKNLTWVGMKEASSWLKVLRLKTALGSIKPTEKLEVFLDVIDKNGKLTKESITSPTYLWIHETTEKSKSICYEKIHQKKQELLDKHKDYNELPKTFMNKYVIYGEWNFDSSDSHKELKLKLEEEEKELLDKHKPYVYCAYVWSVNHWNNFSRDLSYRIGNKVLSGGIQLASNNMPQGETIQIPLGQNISRQNNAFVLIHFENYTPDLGRKSYIKQLQELAQKIASRLVDVLFRYHKCLRPTGTGKSREDILIQKRIDDWKKEMEEHEQQHPLNLINNNFFNPTKEISITSIPSREQDVIALFNQMIAGGVIRGIKIMATNERSDYDSLYRIIIDRNPLHIYDKDKNPLGVQEENLEDYESKKVLPFQSAPQVLEYKYSLDGLIEDIGTGTKNSKDINLVVVWETGKEWQKNYQITTTLHEDYLEYRPYHGVTHRMSNLEIRGNSMDIIILQELIEYLNDPESTQEKQLKKYEDYED
;
A
#
# COMPACT_ATOMS: atom_id res chain seq x y z
N MET A 1 -9.20 30.24 49.78
CA MET A 1 -10.32 29.96 48.86
C MET A 1 -10.11 30.80 47.62
N LEU A 2 -10.04 30.20 46.43
CA LEU A 2 -10.02 30.94 45.18
C LEU A 2 -11.44 31.46 44.92
N SER A 3 -11.64 32.78 44.98
CA SER A 3 -12.92 33.40 44.63
C SER A 3 -12.98 33.61 43.12
N TYR A 4 -13.96 33.01 42.47
CA TYR A 4 -14.26 33.27 41.06
C TYR A 4 -15.14 34.52 40.93
N GLN A 5 -14.94 35.29 39.87
CA GLN A 5 -15.80 36.42 39.54
C GLN A 5 -17.19 35.93 39.10
N THR A 6 -18.22 36.58 39.62
CA THR A 6 -19.60 36.43 39.15
C THR A 6 -19.84 37.33 37.93
N PHE A 7 -20.52 36.82 36.91
CA PHE A 7 -20.90 37.56 35.70
C PHE A 7 -22.38 37.31 35.40
N ASP A 8 -23.01 38.27 34.71
CA ASP A 8 -24.40 38.15 34.26
C ASP A 8 -24.52 37.15 33.10
N SER A 9 -25.69 36.51 32.98
CA SER A 9 -25.97 35.63 31.84
C SER A 9 -25.89 36.43 30.54
N PHE A 10 -25.04 36.00 29.61
CA PHE A 10 -24.88 36.60 28.30
C PHE A 10 -25.25 35.60 27.20
N ASP A 11 -25.71 36.09 26.04
CA ASP A 11 -25.86 35.26 24.84
C ASP A 11 -24.50 35.14 24.14
N PRO A 12 -23.88 33.94 24.10
CA PRO A 12 -22.59 33.76 23.43
C PRO A 12 -22.64 34.04 21.92
N LEU A 13 -23.84 34.16 21.31
CA LEU A 13 -24.02 34.47 19.89
C LEU A 13 -24.08 35.97 19.58
N GLU A 14 -24.33 36.84 20.58
CA GLU A 14 -24.33 38.31 20.39
C GLU A 14 -22.97 38.80 19.86
N ALA A 15 -21.88 38.14 20.27
CA ALA A 15 -20.53 38.39 19.78
C ALA A 15 -20.39 38.26 18.25
N LYS A 16 -21.21 37.45 17.56
CA LYS A 16 -21.16 37.30 16.10
C LYS A 16 -21.86 38.46 15.37
N THR A 17 -22.88 39.05 15.99
CA THR A 17 -23.65 40.19 15.48
C THR A 17 -22.93 41.52 15.71
N GLU A 18 -22.32 41.72 16.88
CA GLU A 18 -21.62 42.94 17.27
C GLU A 18 -20.14 42.97 16.84
N ALA A 19 -19.60 41.84 16.38
CA ALA A 19 -18.22 41.73 15.91
C ALA A 19 -17.82 42.76 14.85
N ASP A 20 -16.59 43.27 14.97
CA ASP A 20 -15.93 44.11 13.97
C ASP A 20 -15.84 43.43 12.60
N THR A 21 -15.73 44.26 11.56
CA THR A 21 -15.71 43.82 10.15
C THR A 21 -14.61 42.78 9.88
N GLU A 22 -13.45 42.87 10.55
CA GLU A 22 -12.36 41.89 10.44
C GLU A 22 -12.70 40.54 11.05
N VAL A 23 -13.37 40.52 12.22
CA VAL A 23 -13.78 39.27 12.88
C VAL A 23 -14.83 38.54 12.04
N LYS A 24 -15.77 39.28 11.44
CA LYS A 24 -16.76 38.73 10.49
C LYS A 24 -16.09 38.16 9.24
N LEU A 25 -15.09 38.85 8.69
CA LEU A 25 -14.32 38.37 7.53
C LEU A 25 -13.54 37.08 7.85
N LYS A 26 -12.87 37.04 9.02
CA LYS A 26 -12.13 35.88 9.49
C LYS A 26 -13.05 34.67 9.74
N SER A 27 -14.21 34.89 10.34
CA SER A 27 -15.24 33.85 10.49
C SER A 27 -15.67 33.29 9.14
N LEU A 28 -15.94 34.15 8.16
CA LEU A 28 -16.33 33.72 6.80
C LEU A 28 -15.22 32.90 6.13
N LYS A 29 -13.96 33.35 6.20
CA LYS A 29 -12.80 32.59 5.66
C LYS A 29 -12.71 31.22 6.34
N ASN A 30 -12.87 31.14 7.66
CA ASN A 30 -12.84 29.87 8.40
C ASN A 30 -14.00 28.94 8.01
N GLU A 31 -15.20 29.47 7.80
CA GLU A 31 -16.34 28.69 7.33
C GLU A 31 -16.08 28.15 5.91
N ILE A 32 -15.52 28.96 5.01
CA ILE A 32 -15.11 28.50 3.67
C ILE A 32 -14.03 27.41 3.77
N ARG A 33 -12.99 27.61 4.60
CA ARG A 33 -11.95 26.59 4.83
C ARG A 33 -12.54 25.27 5.37
N GLY A 34 -13.55 25.34 6.24
CA GLY A 34 -14.28 24.17 6.72
C GLY A 34 -14.94 23.37 5.59
N ILE A 35 -15.47 24.05 4.57
CA ILE A 35 -15.95 23.39 3.35
C ILE A 35 -14.77 22.79 2.58
N LEU A 36 -13.75 23.59 2.26
CA LEU A 36 -12.63 23.16 1.42
C LEU A 36 -11.91 21.93 2.00
N THR A 37 -11.73 21.86 3.32
CA THR A 37 -11.13 20.69 4.01
C THR A 37 -11.95 19.42 3.90
N SER A 38 -13.24 19.52 3.61
CA SER A 38 -14.10 18.37 3.39
C SER A 38 -14.00 17.80 1.97
N TYR A 39 -13.44 18.58 1.03
CA TYR A 39 -13.12 18.16 -0.34
C TYR A 39 -11.65 17.74 -0.44
N SER A 40 -11.40 16.46 -0.18
CA SER A 40 -10.06 15.85 -0.16
C SER A 40 -9.84 14.82 -1.27
N GLY A 41 -10.84 14.57 -2.12
CA GLY A 41 -10.79 13.61 -3.21
C GLY A 41 -10.18 14.21 -4.48
N TRP A 42 -9.30 13.47 -5.14
CA TRP A 42 -8.63 13.94 -6.36
C TRP A 42 -9.63 14.28 -7.49
N TYR A 43 -10.77 13.58 -7.52
CA TYR A 43 -11.82 13.74 -8.52
C TYR A 43 -12.94 14.69 -8.09
N ASP A 44 -12.84 15.35 -6.93
CA ASP A 44 -13.85 16.28 -6.44
C ASP A 44 -14.19 17.44 -7.41
N PRO A 45 -13.21 18.10 -8.07
CA PRO A 45 -13.50 19.15 -9.05
C PRO A 45 -14.34 18.63 -10.23
N PHE A 46 -14.05 17.41 -10.70
CA PHE A 46 -14.79 16.73 -11.76
C PHE A 46 -16.19 16.36 -11.29
N SER A 47 -16.29 15.81 -10.09
CA SER A 47 -17.57 15.43 -9.47
C SER A 47 -18.52 16.61 -9.42
N GLU A 48 -18.08 17.76 -8.88
CA GLU A 48 -18.93 18.93 -8.67
C GLU A 48 -19.33 19.63 -9.98
N THR A 49 -18.39 19.82 -10.91
CA THR A 49 -18.67 20.45 -12.21
C THR A 49 -19.62 19.60 -13.07
N ILE A 50 -19.38 18.29 -13.14
CA ILE A 50 -20.24 17.35 -13.88
C ILE A 50 -21.60 17.23 -13.20
N GLN A 51 -21.66 17.17 -11.88
CA GLN A 51 -22.93 17.12 -11.15
C GLN A 51 -23.79 18.36 -11.41
N ASN A 52 -23.19 19.56 -11.42
CA ASN A 52 -23.90 20.78 -11.75
C ASN A 52 -24.47 20.76 -13.18
N SER A 53 -23.67 20.24 -14.12
CA SER A 53 -24.07 20.07 -15.52
C SER A 53 -25.22 19.06 -15.65
N MET A 54 -25.13 17.91 -14.99
CA MET A 54 -26.17 16.87 -14.95
C MET A 54 -27.50 17.42 -14.41
N ASP A 55 -27.45 18.12 -13.27
CA ASP A 55 -28.65 18.74 -12.68
C ASP A 55 -29.28 19.79 -13.63
N SER A 56 -28.46 20.54 -14.36
CA SER A 56 -28.88 21.57 -15.33
C SER A 56 -29.60 20.95 -16.52
N VAL A 57 -28.99 19.94 -17.16
CA VAL A 57 -29.56 19.30 -18.36
C VAL A 57 -30.81 18.47 -18.03
N GLU A 58 -30.84 17.78 -16.89
CA GLU A 58 -32.03 17.05 -16.43
C GLU A 58 -33.19 18.00 -16.17
N LYS A 59 -32.92 19.13 -15.49
CA LYS A 59 -33.94 20.15 -15.24
C LYS A 59 -34.52 20.71 -16.54
N ARG A 60 -33.71 20.92 -17.58
CA ARG A 60 -34.20 21.33 -18.91
C ARG A 60 -35.00 20.22 -19.59
N ALA A 61 -34.53 18.97 -19.55
CA ALA A 61 -35.21 17.82 -20.14
C ALA A 61 -36.61 17.57 -19.56
N THR A 62 -36.85 17.92 -18.29
CA THR A 62 -38.21 17.86 -17.71
C THR A 62 -39.19 18.88 -18.29
N LYS A 63 -38.70 19.94 -18.93
CA LYS A 63 -39.51 21.04 -19.48
C LYS A 63 -39.67 20.97 -20.99
N GLU A 64 -38.68 20.44 -21.69
CA GLU A 64 -38.59 20.44 -23.15
C GLU A 64 -38.51 19.00 -23.68
N SER A 65 -39.56 18.52 -24.34
CA SER A 65 -39.67 17.10 -24.76
C SER A 65 -38.77 16.72 -25.94
N SER A 66 -38.47 17.68 -26.83
CA SER A 66 -37.62 17.50 -28.02
C SER A 66 -36.14 17.83 -27.76
N TYR A 67 -35.81 18.25 -26.55
CA TYR A 67 -34.46 18.62 -26.15
C TYR A 67 -33.58 17.38 -26.00
N ILE A 68 -32.36 17.45 -26.54
CA ILE A 68 -31.33 16.44 -26.36
C ILE A 68 -30.30 16.99 -25.36
N PRO A 69 -30.20 16.41 -24.15
CA PRO A 69 -29.24 16.86 -23.16
C PRO A 69 -27.82 16.54 -23.60
N LYS A 70 -26.93 17.52 -23.52
CA LYS A 70 -25.52 17.43 -23.92
C LYS A 70 -24.60 18.00 -22.86
N ILE A 71 -23.53 17.27 -22.58
CA ILE A 71 -22.43 17.72 -21.72
C ILE A 71 -21.12 17.53 -22.47
N TRP A 72 -20.32 18.59 -22.54
CA TRP A 72 -18.96 18.56 -23.05
C TRP A 72 -17.98 18.70 -21.90
N ILE A 73 -16.97 17.84 -21.88
CA ILE A 73 -15.92 17.84 -20.88
C ILE A 73 -14.60 17.97 -21.62
N THR A 74 -13.83 19.01 -21.30
CA THR A 74 -12.50 19.25 -21.85
C THR A 74 -11.48 19.14 -20.74
N ILE A 75 -10.59 18.15 -20.83
CA ILE A 75 -9.46 17.97 -19.91
C ILE A 75 -8.19 18.31 -20.68
N ASN A 76 -7.58 19.45 -20.35
CA ASN A 76 -6.35 19.87 -21.00
C ASN A 76 -5.17 19.73 -20.03
N LEU A 77 -4.41 18.65 -20.21
CA LEU A 77 -3.26 18.31 -19.37
C LEU A 77 -2.05 19.21 -19.64
N GLN A 78 -1.97 19.83 -20.82
CA GLN A 78 -0.91 20.78 -21.16
C GLN A 78 -1.10 22.11 -20.44
N LYS A 79 -2.33 22.62 -20.42
CA LYS A 79 -2.70 23.87 -19.73
C LYS A 79 -3.10 23.67 -18.27
N ASN A 80 -3.22 22.42 -17.82
CA ASN A 80 -3.67 22.06 -16.48
C ASN A 80 -5.04 22.68 -16.14
N ILE A 81 -6.01 22.53 -17.05
CA ILE A 81 -7.39 23.05 -16.89
C ILE A 81 -8.43 21.95 -17.10
N LEU A 82 -9.56 22.11 -16.42
CA LEU A 82 -10.80 21.35 -16.61
C LEU A 82 -11.90 22.32 -17.05
N ILE A 83 -12.57 22.02 -18.15
CA ILE A 83 -13.77 22.74 -18.57
C ILE A 83 -14.93 21.77 -18.67
N VAL A 84 -16.08 22.14 -18.12
CA VAL A 84 -17.33 21.41 -18.29
C VAL A 84 -18.40 22.38 -18.78
N THR A 85 -18.99 22.05 -19.91
CA THR A 85 -20.02 22.84 -20.59
C THR A 85 -21.28 22.00 -20.74
N ASP A 86 -22.43 22.58 -20.45
CA ASP A 86 -23.74 21.95 -20.65
C ASP A 86 -24.66 22.83 -21.49
N ASN A 87 -25.58 22.21 -22.23
CA ASN A 87 -26.67 22.91 -22.90
C ASN A 87 -27.97 22.92 -22.06
N GLY A 88 -27.86 22.93 -20.72
CA GLY A 88 -29.01 22.92 -19.83
C GLY A 88 -29.67 24.30 -19.70
N THR A 89 -30.16 24.64 -18.52
CA THR A 89 -31.05 25.80 -18.34
C THR A 89 -30.38 27.16 -18.43
N GLY A 90 -29.04 27.23 -18.34
CA GLY A 90 -28.33 28.49 -18.12
C GLY A 90 -28.59 29.10 -16.73
N LEU A 91 -27.97 30.25 -16.49
CA LEU A 91 -28.17 31.13 -15.33
C LEU A 91 -28.65 32.51 -15.79
N ASP A 92 -29.75 33.01 -15.22
CA ASP A 92 -30.15 34.41 -15.39
C ASP A 92 -29.20 35.38 -14.66
N GLU A 93 -29.36 36.69 -14.84
CA GLU A 93 -28.46 37.69 -14.25
C GLU A 93 -28.35 37.59 -12.72
N LYS A 94 -29.48 37.37 -12.05
CA LYS A 94 -29.52 37.26 -10.59
C LYS A 94 -28.80 35.98 -10.14
N GLN A 95 -29.07 34.87 -10.83
CA GLN A 95 -28.45 33.58 -10.57
C GLN A 95 -26.94 33.64 -10.80
N PHE A 96 -26.50 34.23 -11.91
CA PHE A 96 -25.09 34.41 -12.25
C PHE A 96 -24.35 35.21 -11.18
N LYS A 97 -24.90 36.34 -10.74
CA LYS A 97 -24.30 37.20 -9.70
C LYS A 97 -24.21 36.55 -8.31
N SER A 98 -25.01 35.51 -8.04
CA SER A 98 -25.03 34.84 -6.72
C SER A 98 -24.56 33.38 -6.74
N PHE A 99 -24.18 32.84 -7.90
CA PHE A 99 -23.74 31.45 -8.04
C PHE A 99 -22.46 31.14 -7.25
N LEU A 100 -21.49 32.04 -7.27
CA LEU A 100 -20.21 31.89 -6.55
C LEU A 100 -20.26 32.46 -5.11
N THR A 101 -21.44 32.85 -4.64
CA THR A 101 -21.62 33.32 -3.26
C THR A 101 -21.48 32.13 -2.29
N PRO A 102 -20.65 32.25 -1.24
CA PRO A 102 -20.51 31.20 -0.23
C PRO A 102 -21.86 30.78 0.37
N PHE A 103 -22.04 29.48 0.60
CA PHE A 103 -23.24 28.89 1.24
C PHE A 103 -24.57 29.15 0.52
N PHE A 104 -24.53 29.59 -0.73
CA PHE A 104 -25.73 29.94 -1.49
C PHE A 104 -26.14 28.82 -2.46
N SER A 105 -27.44 28.49 -2.50
CA SER A 105 -27.99 27.46 -3.38
C SER A 105 -29.37 27.85 -3.91
N PHE A 106 -29.59 27.59 -5.21
CA PHE A 106 -30.90 27.76 -5.86
C PHE A 106 -31.68 26.45 -6.00
N LYS A 107 -31.16 25.35 -5.43
CA LYS A 107 -31.60 23.98 -5.70
C LYS A 107 -32.36 23.43 -4.48
N ASN A 108 -33.40 22.64 -4.73
CA ASN A 108 -34.22 21.99 -3.69
C ASN A 108 -33.70 20.57 -3.40
N SER A 109 -34.21 19.90 -2.35
CA SER A 109 -33.78 18.56 -1.92
C SER A 109 -33.82 17.45 -2.98
N LYS A 110 -34.52 17.66 -4.11
CA LYS A 110 -34.57 16.72 -5.25
C LYS A 110 -33.35 16.79 -6.17
N ASN A 111 -32.55 17.85 -6.12
CA ASN A 111 -31.34 18.01 -6.91
C ASN A 111 -30.15 17.40 -6.17
N ARG A 112 -29.17 16.85 -6.92
CA ARG A 112 -27.99 16.22 -6.32
C ARG A 112 -27.22 17.19 -5.42
N GLY A 113 -27.12 18.46 -5.82
CA GLY A 113 -26.44 19.51 -5.04
C GLY A 113 -27.38 20.62 -4.56
N HIS A 114 -27.97 20.51 -3.37
CA HIS A 114 -28.92 21.51 -2.86
C HIS A 114 -28.39 22.41 -1.73
N LYS A 115 -27.17 22.14 -1.25
CA LYS A 115 -26.59 22.76 -0.05
C LYS A 115 -25.70 23.99 -0.30
N GLY A 116 -25.38 24.32 -1.56
CA GLY A 116 -24.55 25.50 -1.91
C GLY A 116 -23.06 25.38 -1.61
N VAL A 117 -22.64 24.28 -0.98
CA VAL A 117 -21.24 23.99 -0.63
C VAL A 117 -20.37 23.67 -1.86
N GLY A 118 -20.94 23.03 -2.89
CA GLY A 118 -20.22 22.69 -4.12
C GLY A 118 -19.79 23.91 -4.93
N ALA A 119 -20.68 24.89 -5.10
CA ALA A 119 -20.34 26.14 -5.77
C ALA A 119 -19.31 26.96 -4.97
N THR A 120 -19.39 26.91 -3.63
CA THR A 120 -18.36 27.50 -2.75
C THR A 120 -17.01 26.83 -2.97
N TYR A 121 -16.97 25.49 -3.06
CA TYR A 121 -15.74 24.76 -3.36
C TYR A 121 -15.16 25.12 -4.74
N LEU A 122 -15.99 25.19 -5.78
CA LEU A 122 -15.53 25.59 -7.11
C LEU A 122 -15.01 27.04 -7.15
N ALA A 123 -15.65 27.94 -6.40
CA ALA A 123 -15.28 29.35 -6.33
C ALA A 123 -13.96 29.56 -5.57
N TYR A 124 -13.80 28.94 -4.41
CA TYR A 124 -12.73 29.27 -3.46
C TYR A 124 -11.67 28.16 -3.31
N GLY A 125 -11.87 26.99 -3.93
CA GLY A 125 -10.89 25.91 -3.99
C GLY A 125 -9.80 26.13 -5.05
N PHE A 126 -10.00 27.12 -5.93
CA PHE A 126 -9.15 27.39 -7.10
C PHE A 126 -8.75 28.86 -7.15
N ASN A 127 -7.57 29.13 -7.71
CA ASN A 127 -7.11 30.49 -7.98
C ASN A 127 -7.63 31.05 -9.30
N TYR A 128 -8.21 30.23 -10.16
CA TYR A 128 -8.84 30.69 -11.39
C TYR A 128 -10.12 29.89 -11.66
N ILE A 129 -11.20 30.62 -11.86
CA ILE A 129 -12.47 30.09 -12.38
C ILE A 129 -13.03 31.04 -13.44
N GLN A 130 -13.44 30.51 -14.58
CA GLN A 130 -14.28 31.21 -15.55
C GLN A 130 -15.67 30.61 -15.54
N LEU A 131 -16.69 31.47 -15.40
CA LEU A 131 -18.10 31.11 -15.45
C LEU A 131 -18.74 31.81 -16.65
N CYS A 132 -19.29 31.04 -17.57
CA CYS A 132 -20.05 31.54 -18.70
C CYS A 132 -21.50 31.08 -18.59
N THR A 133 -22.44 31.92 -18.99
CA THR A 133 -23.87 31.58 -19.04
C THR A 133 -24.53 32.16 -20.29
N LYS A 134 -25.46 31.40 -20.87
CA LYS A 134 -26.36 31.83 -21.92
C LYS A 134 -27.77 31.36 -21.61
N THR A 135 -28.71 32.28 -21.62
CA THR A 135 -30.16 32.05 -21.61
C THR A 135 -30.79 32.82 -22.77
N SER A 136 -32.12 32.77 -22.92
CA SER A 136 -32.82 33.58 -23.92
C SER A 136 -32.64 35.10 -23.70
N ASN A 137 -32.52 35.53 -22.44
CA ASN A 137 -32.56 36.95 -22.06
C ASN A 137 -31.26 37.48 -21.46
N TYR A 138 -30.26 36.62 -21.24
CA TYR A 138 -29.01 36.99 -20.57
C TYR A 138 -27.83 36.17 -21.10
N SER A 139 -26.69 36.84 -21.29
CA SER A 139 -25.42 36.20 -21.59
C SER A 139 -24.30 36.93 -20.86
N ALA A 140 -23.39 36.18 -20.24
CA ALA A 140 -22.25 36.74 -19.55
C ALA A 140 -21.06 35.77 -19.56
N VAL A 141 -19.87 36.36 -19.57
CA VAL A 141 -18.59 35.67 -19.38
C VAL A 141 -17.87 36.41 -18.26
N GLY A 142 -17.66 35.73 -17.13
CA GLY A 142 -16.97 36.30 -15.98
C GLY A 142 -15.84 35.40 -15.50
N LYS A 143 -14.79 35.99 -14.95
CA LYS A 143 -13.70 35.29 -14.28
C LYS A 143 -13.47 35.79 -12.88
N MET A 144 -13.02 34.89 -12.01
CA MET A 144 -12.58 35.21 -10.66
C MET A 144 -11.18 34.62 -10.45
N ILE A 145 -10.29 35.43 -9.87
CA ILE A 145 -8.88 35.09 -9.68
C ILE A 145 -8.46 35.20 -8.21
N ASN A 146 -7.43 34.45 -7.83
CA ASN A 146 -6.77 34.43 -6.52
C ASN A 146 -7.71 34.16 -5.33
N ALA A 147 -8.83 33.48 -5.56
CA ALA A 147 -9.83 33.23 -4.53
C ALA A 147 -9.33 32.25 -3.45
N LYS A 148 -8.59 31.19 -3.83
CA LYS A 148 -7.98 30.25 -2.88
C LYS A 148 -6.91 30.93 -2.03
N GLU A 149 -6.02 31.70 -2.65
CA GLU A 149 -4.99 32.49 -1.95
C GLU A 149 -5.62 33.49 -0.97
N TRP A 150 -6.68 34.18 -1.38
CA TRP A 150 -7.42 35.06 -0.48
C TRP A 150 -8.01 34.32 0.73
N VAL A 151 -8.53 33.10 0.53
CA VAL A 151 -9.01 32.29 1.65
C VAL A 151 -7.88 31.89 2.58
N ASP A 152 -6.68 31.63 2.08
CA ASP A 152 -5.52 31.21 2.89
C ASP A 152 -4.77 32.38 3.56
N ASP A 153 -4.98 33.62 3.11
CA ASP A 153 -4.38 34.83 3.66
C ASP A 153 -4.96 35.17 5.05
N ASP A 154 -4.27 34.77 6.10
CA ASP A 154 -4.65 35.05 7.50
C ASP A 154 -4.44 36.52 7.90
N ASP A 155 -3.48 37.20 7.26
CA ASP A 155 -3.12 38.60 7.55
C ASP A 155 -4.07 39.60 6.87
N ASN A 156 -5.04 39.12 6.07
CA ASN A 156 -5.96 39.94 5.27
C ASN A 156 -5.25 40.96 4.37
N SER A 157 -4.05 40.60 3.90
CA SER A 157 -3.24 41.39 2.97
C SER A 157 -3.82 41.43 1.56
N LEU A 158 -4.64 40.43 1.19
CA LEU A 158 -5.25 40.30 -0.12
C LEU A 158 -6.67 40.88 -0.14
N GLY A 159 -6.97 41.62 -1.22
CA GLY A 159 -8.33 42.10 -1.50
C GLY A 159 -9.31 40.95 -1.74
N ARG A 160 -10.59 41.17 -1.41
CA ARG A 160 -11.64 40.17 -1.65
C ARG A 160 -11.73 39.83 -3.15
N PRO A 161 -11.83 38.55 -3.53
CA PRO A 161 -11.94 38.17 -4.93
C PRO A 161 -13.24 38.72 -5.53
N GLN A 162 -13.18 39.14 -6.78
CA GLN A 162 -14.31 39.70 -7.52
C GLN A 162 -14.47 38.97 -8.84
N VAL A 163 -15.73 38.78 -9.25
CA VAL A 163 -16.03 38.32 -10.62
C VAL A 163 -15.95 39.54 -11.54
N THR A 164 -14.99 39.51 -12.46
CA THR A 164 -14.79 40.56 -13.47
C THR A 164 -15.20 40.04 -14.85
N PRO A 165 -15.68 40.91 -15.76
CA PRO A 165 -15.93 40.51 -17.15
C PRO A 165 -14.67 39.93 -17.79
N ASP A 166 -14.82 38.84 -18.54
CA ASP A 166 -13.74 38.27 -19.34
C ASP A 166 -14.03 38.45 -20.82
N GLN A 167 -12.98 38.43 -21.66
CA GLN A 167 -13.14 38.80 -23.07
C GLN A 167 -13.89 37.76 -23.88
N GLU A 168 -13.57 36.48 -23.70
CA GLU A 168 -14.20 35.38 -24.45
C GLU A 168 -14.32 34.10 -23.61
N PRO A 169 -15.33 33.26 -23.90
CA PRO A 169 -15.39 31.91 -23.36
C PRO A 169 -14.17 31.10 -23.78
N LEU A 170 -13.55 30.39 -22.83
CA LEU A 170 -12.40 29.51 -23.12
C LEU A 170 -12.78 28.26 -23.90
N ASP A 171 -14.02 27.77 -23.74
CA ASP A 171 -14.49 26.54 -24.36
C ASP A 171 -15.21 26.78 -25.68
N GLN A 172 -14.81 26.05 -26.73
CA GLN A 172 -15.37 26.20 -28.08
C GLN A 172 -16.83 25.73 -28.13
N TYR A 173 -17.21 24.75 -27.31
CA TYR A 173 -18.60 24.27 -27.28
C TYR A 173 -19.54 25.34 -26.72
N PHE A 174 -19.10 26.12 -25.74
CA PHE A 174 -19.90 27.25 -25.26
C PHE A 174 -20.05 28.36 -26.32
N LYS A 175 -19.00 28.65 -27.11
CA LYS A 175 -19.13 29.57 -28.26
C LYS A 175 -20.19 29.08 -29.24
N THR A 176 -20.21 27.78 -29.52
CA THR A 176 -21.21 27.13 -30.38
C THR A 176 -22.63 27.25 -29.81
N ILE A 177 -22.82 27.14 -28.49
CA ILE A 177 -24.12 27.38 -27.82
C ILE A 177 -24.59 28.80 -28.08
N VAL A 178 -23.70 29.79 -27.92
CA VAL A 178 -24.03 31.20 -28.15
C VAL A 178 -24.38 31.47 -29.61
N GLU A 179 -23.59 30.96 -30.56
CA GLU A 179 -23.80 31.09 -32.00
C GLU A 179 -25.13 30.48 -32.46
N ASN A 180 -25.49 29.31 -31.90
CA ASN A 180 -26.76 28.64 -32.20
C ASN A 180 -27.95 29.23 -31.42
N ASN A 181 -27.73 30.29 -30.62
CA ASN A 181 -28.72 30.88 -29.73
C ASN A 181 -29.39 29.85 -28.80
N ASP A 182 -28.66 28.83 -28.37
CA ASP A 182 -29.10 27.86 -27.39
C ASP A 182 -28.83 28.37 -25.96
N THR A 183 -29.18 27.58 -24.93
CA THR A 183 -28.93 27.89 -23.52
C THR A 183 -27.89 26.95 -22.93
N GLY A 184 -27.14 27.42 -21.93
CA GLY A 184 -26.10 26.61 -21.31
C GLY A 184 -25.23 27.35 -20.31
N VAL A 185 -24.34 26.59 -19.66
CA VAL A 185 -23.32 27.08 -18.73
C VAL A 185 -21.99 26.45 -19.11
N SER A 186 -20.89 27.18 -18.91
CA SER A 186 -19.53 26.64 -18.97
C SER A 186 -18.77 27.05 -17.72
N ILE A 187 -18.14 26.08 -17.05
CA ILE A 187 -17.26 26.29 -15.91
C ILE A 187 -15.86 25.80 -16.28
N CYS A 188 -14.88 26.70 -16.24
CA CYS A 188 -13.47 26.40 -16.40
C CYS A 188 -12.73 26.58 -15.08
N LEU A 189 -11.90 25.61 -14.70
CA LEU A 189 -11.01 25.65 -13.54
C LEU A 189 -9.56 25.48 -14.00
N GLU A 190 -8.64 26.25 -13.41
CA GLU A 190 -7.20 26.03 -13.54
C GLU A 190 -6.64 25.42 -12.26
N PHE A 191 -5.75 24.44 -12.41
CA PHE A 191 -5.09 23.77 -11.31
C PHE A 191 -3.66 24.32 -11.16
N ASP A 192 -3.23 24.57 -9.92
CA ASP A 192 -1.91 25.07 -9.60
C ASP A 192 -1.34 24.43 -8.31
N LYS A 193 -0.22 24.97 -7.81
CA LYS A 193 0.44 24.44 -6.60
C LYS A 193 -0.40 24.52 -5.31
N ASN A 194 -1.39 25.39 -5.27
CA ASN A 194 -2.28 25.70 -4.13
C ASN A 194 -3.64 25.00 -4.24
N THR A 195 -3.95 24.37 -5.39
CA THR A 195 -5.20 23.61 -5.58
C THR A 195 -5.03 22.13 -5.24
N PHE A 196 -6.15 21.43 -5.06
CA PHE A 196 -6.16 19.97 -5.02
C PHE A 196 -7.19 19.41 -6.02
N PRO A 197 -6.76 18.65 -7.04
CA PRO A 197 -5.38 18.27 -7.35
C PRO A 197 -4.51 19.44 -7.80
N LYS A 198 -3.18 19.30 -7.71
CA LYS A 198 -2.22 20.31 -8.18
C LYS A 198 -1.94 20.23 -9.67
N ASN A 199 -1.90 19.01 -10.20
CA ASN A 199 -1.52 18.73 -11.57
C ASN A 199 -2.29 17.52 -12.09
N LEU A 200 -3.05 17.72 -13.16
CA LEU A 200 -3.88 16.70 -13.79
C LEU A 200 -3.06 15.56 -14.42
N THR A 201 -1.80 15.81 -14.80
CA THR A 201 -0.91 14.77 -15.34
C THR A 201 -0.50 13.73 -14.31
N TRP A 202 -0.71 14.00 -13.01
CA TRP A 202 -0.27 13.14 -11.91
C TRP A 202 -0.85 11.72 -11.97
N VAL A 203 -2.08 11.55 -12.45
CA VAL A 203 -2.74 10.23 -12.59
C VAL A 203 -2.19 9.39 -13.75
N GLY A 204 -1.40 9.97 -14.65
CA GLY A 204 -0.73 9.27 -15.76
C GLY A 204 -1.58 9.02 -17.01
N MET A 205 -2.91 9.14 -16.91
CA MET A 205 -3.83 8.94 -18.03
C MET A 205 -3.70 10.04 -19.10
N LYS A 206 -3.59 9.65 -20.37
CA LYS A 206 -3.40 10.58 -21.50
C LYS A 206 -4.55 10.62 -22.50
N GLU A 207 -5.42 9.61 -22.50
CA GLU A 207 -6.44 9.42 -23.52
C GLU A 207 -7.86 9.55 -22.97
N ALA A 208 -8.76 10.11 -23.78
CA ALA A 208 -10.17 10.27 -23.47
C ALA A 208 -10.85 8.93 -23.08
N SER A 209 -10.47 7.82 -23.72
CA SER A 209 -10.98 6.48 -23.41
C SER A 209 -10.74 6.05 -21.96
N SER A 210 -9.59 6.41 -21.41
CA SER A 210 -9.20 6.10 -20.03
C SER A 210 -9.91 7.02 -19.04
N TRP A 211 -9.94 8.32 -19.36
CA TRP A 211 -10.63 9.32 -18.55
C TRP A 211 -12.13 9.05 -18.46
N LEU A 212 -12.80 8.69 -19.56
CA LEU A 212 -14.23 8.40 -19.57
C LEU A 212 -14.58 7.26 -18.61
N LYS A 213 -13.78 6.18 -18.60
CA LYS A 213 -13.94 5.04 -17.68
C LYS A 213 -13.85 5.50 -16.22
N VAL A 214 -12.89 6.36 -15.90
CA VAL A 214 -12.68 6.86 -14.53
C VAL A 214 -13.78 7.83 -14.10
N LEU A 215 -14.22 8.73 -14.98
CA LEU A 215 -15.33 9.64 -14.68
C LEU A 215 -16.62 8.85 -14.40
N ARG A 216 -16.88 7.77 -15.15
CA ARG A 216 -18.00 6.83 -14.85
C ARG A 216 -17.86 6.09 -13.51
N LEU A 217 -16.67 6.01 -12.92
CA LEU A 217 -16.46 5.40 -11.61
C LEU A 217 -16.58 6.41 -10.46
N LYS A 218 -16.19 7.67 -10.71
CA LYS A 218 -15.93 8.67 -9.65
C LYS A 218 -16.88 9.87 -9.65
N THR A 219 -17.72 10.05 -10.68
CA THR A 219 -18.59 11.23 -10.81
C THR A 219 -20.03 10.87 -11.16
N ALA A 220 -20.90 11.89 -11.27
CA ALA A 220 -22.30 11.73 -11.67
C ALA A 220 -22.52 11.14 -13.08
N LEU A 221 -21.47 11.08 -13.93
CA LEU A 221 -21.55 10.31 -15.18
C LEU A 221 -21.77 8.81 -14.92
N GLY A 222 -21.27 8.32 -13.78
CA GLY A 222 -21.46 6.96 -13.29
C GLY A 222 -22.83 6.70 -12.72
N SER A 223 -23.89 7.15 -13.39
CA SER A 223 -25.23 7.07 -12.84
C SER A 223 -25.74 5.63 -12.75
N ILE A 224 -26.44 5.30 -11.67
CA ILE A 224 -27.00 3.95 -11.50
C ILE A 224 -28.23 3.77 -12.39
N LYS A 225 -29.06 4.81 -12.45
CA LYS A 225 -30.17 4.98 -13.38
C LYS A 225 -29.76 6.02 -14.43
N PRO A 226 -29.59 5.63 -15.71
CA PRO A 226 -29.12 6.56 -16.73
C PRO A 226 -30.12 7.68 -17.01
N THR A 227 -29.61 8.86 -17.33
CA THR A 227 -30.39 9.95 -17.91
C THR A 227 -30.60 9.67 -19.39
N GLU A 228 -31.85 9.42 -19.80
CA GLU A 228 -32.17 9.05 -21.18
C GLU A 228 -31.70 10.11 -22.19
N LYS A 229 -31.13 9.65 -23.31
CA LYS A 229 -30.68 10.48 -24.45
C LYS A 229 -29.57 11.50 -24.12
N LEU A 230 -29.01 11.48 -22.91
CA LEU A 230 -27.87 12.32 -22.55
C LEU A 230 -26.67 11.96 -23.41
N GLU A 231 -26.18 12.91 -24.19
CA GLU A 231 -24.94 12.80 -24.96
C GLU A 231 -23.80 13.45 -24.17
N VAL A 232 -22.74 12.69 -23.92
CA VAL A 232 -21.52 13.22 -23.28
C VAL A 232 -20.38 13.13 -24.25
N PHE A 233 -19.67 14.24 -24.42
CA PHE A 233 -18.49 14.36 -25.26
C PHE A 233 -17.29 14.69 -24.38
N LEU A 234 -16.19 13.95 -24.54
CA LEU A 234 -14.98 14.12 -23.75
C LEU A 234 -13.80 14.37 -24.68
N ASP A 235 -13.19 15.55 -24.57
CA ASP A 235 -11.97 15.94 -25.25
C ASP A 235 -10.82 15.92 -24.23
N VAL A 236 -9.75 15.16 -24.51
CA VAL A 236 -8.53 15.14 -23.69
C VAL A 236 -7.34 15.57 -24.51
N ILE A 237 -6.68 16.65 -24.08
CA ILE A 237 -5.45 17.15 -24.68
C ILE A 237 -4.29 16.74 -23.76
N ASP A 238 -3.40 15.89 -24.25
CA ASP A 238 -2.25 15.42 -23.47
C ASP A 238 -1.17 16.51 -23.28
N LYS A 239 -0.15 16.24 -22.47
CA LYS A 239 0.95 17.19 -22.20
C LYS A 239 1.73 17.63 -23.44
N ASN A 240 1.67 16.85 -24.52
CA ASN A 240 2.35 17.12 -25.79
C ASN A 240 1.40 17.82 -26.79
N GLY A 241 0.16 18.13 -26.40
CA GLY A 241 -0.86 18.75 -27.24
C GLY A 241 -1.66 17.77 -28.11
N LYS A 242 -1.50 16.45 -27.94
CA LYS A 242 -2.28 15.46 -28.70
C LYS A 242 -3.71 15.42 -28.16
N LEU A 243 -4.68 15.71 -29.04
CA LEU A 243 -6.11 15.61 -28.75
C LEU A 243 -6.62 14.18 -28.99
N THR A 244 -7.36 13.65 -28.03
CA THR A 244 -8.15 12.42 -28.15
C THR A 244 -9.60 12.73 -27.76
N LYS A 245 -10.56 12.05 -28.37
CA LYS A 245 -11.99 12.29 -28.18
C LYS A 245 -12.73 11.00 -27.88
N GLU A 246 -13.74 11.08 -27.04
CA GLU A 246 -14.69 10.01 -26.76
C GLU A 246 -16.10 10.56 -26.64
N SER A 247 -17.09 9.72 -26.87
CA SER A 247 -18.48 10.06 -26.63
C SER A 247 -19.27 8.88 -26.11
N ILE A 248 -20.26 9.15 -25.25
CA ILE A 248 -21.18 8.13 -24.74
C ILE A 248 -22.59 8.70 -24.64
N THR A 249 -23.57 7.84 -24.92
CA THR A 249 -24.99 8.16 -24.75
C THR A 249 -25.53 7.44 -23.53
N SER A 250 -26.34 8.13 -22.73
CA SER A 250 -26.98 7.60 -21.52
C SER A 250 -25.97 6.90 -20.59
N PRO A 251 -24.89 7.57 -20.16
CA PRO A 251 -23.82 6.95 -19.40
C PRO A 251 -24.32 6.39 -18.06
N THR A 252 -23.86 5.19 -17.74
CA THR A 252 -24.11 4.51 -16.47
C THR A 252 -22.82 4.33 -15.67
N TYR A 253 -22.93 3.87 -14.43
CA TYR A 253 -21.78 3.38 -13.67
C TYR A 253 -20.96 2.37 -14.49
N LEU A 254 -19.64 2.44 -14.43
CA LEU A 254 -18.79 1.43 -15.05
C LEU A 254 -18.80 0.16 -14.20
N TRP A 255 -19.69 -0.76 -14.53
CA TRP A 255 -19.85 -1.99 -13.77
C TRP A 255 -18.61 -2.88 -13.90
N ILE A 256 -18.24 -3.56 -12.82
CA ILE A 256 -17.02 -4.40 -12.79
C ILE A 256 -17.06 -5.47 -13.88
N HIS A 257 -18.24 -6.03 -14.15
CA HIS A 257 -18.43 -7.03 -15.19
C HIS A 257 -18.26 -6.50 -16.63
N GLU A 258 -18.28 -5.18 -16.83
CA GLU A 258 -18.01 -4.49 -18.10
C GLU A 258 -16.52 -4.15 -18.29
N THR A 259 -15.70 -4.28 -17.24
CA THR A 259 -14.25 -3.99 -17.30
C THR A 259 -13.44 -5.06 -18.05
N THR A 260 -14.10 -6.12 -18.50
CA THR A 260 -13.52 -7.24 -19.23
C THR A 260 -14.46 -7.64 -20.37
N GLU A 261 -13.98 -8.49 -21.28
CA GLU A 261 -14.83 -9.11 -22.31
C GLU A 261 -16.07 -9.77 -21.70
N LYS A 262 -17.22 -9.57 -22.36
CA LYS A 262 -18.53 -10.12 -21.92
C LYS A 262 -18.50 -11.64 -21.71
N SER A 263 -17.68 -12.37 -22.45
CA SER A 263 -17.50 -13.83 -22.32
C SER A 263 -16.85 -14.25 -20.98
N LYS A 264 -16.11 -13.34 -20.35
CA LYS A 264 -15.36 -13.55 -19.10
C LYS A 264 -16.13 -13.13 -17.85
N SER A 265 -17.33 -12.57 -18.01
CA SER A 265 -18.20 -12.21 -16.90
C SER A 265 -19.43 -13.12 -16.86
N ILE A 266 -19.95 -13.42 -15.68
CA ILE A 266 -21.19 -14.19 -15.53
C ILE A 266 -22.04 -13.70 -14.36
N CYS A 267 -23.34 -13.60 -14.59
CA CYS A 267 -24.36 -13.28 -13.58
C CYS A 267 -24.58 -14.50 -12.68
N TYR A 268 -24.60 -14.35 -11.36
CA TYR A 268 -24.72 -15.47 -10.43
C TYR A 268 -26.08 -16.17 -10.54
N GLU A 269 -27.14 -15.45 -10.88
CA GLU A 269 -28.49 -15.97 -11.08
C GLU A 269 -28.51 -16.96 -12.24
N LYS A 270 -27.72 -16.72 -13.30
CA LYS A 270 -27.56 -17.67 -14.41
C LYS A 270 -26.88 -18.95 -13.94
N ILE A 271 -25.90 -18.84 -13.05
CA ILE A 271 -25.24 -20.00 -12.43
C ILE A 271 -26.27 -20.77 -11.60
N HIS A 272 -27.04 -20.07 -10.77
CA HIS A 272 -28.05 -20.65 -9.90
C HIS A 272 -29.16 -21.38 -10.67
N GLN A 273 -29.74 -20.73 -11.69
CA GLN A 273 -30.71 -21.33 -12.60
C GLN A 273 -30.15 -22.59 -13.26
N LYS A 274 -28.89 -22.55 -13.73
CA LYS A 274 -28.26 -23.72 -14.33
C LYS A 274 -28.10 -24.88 -13.36
N LYS A 275 -27.75 -24.59 -12.09
CA LYS A 275 -27.67 -25.61 -11.04
C LYS A 275 -29.03 -26.24 -10.76
N GLN A 276 -30.09 -25.42 -10.69
CA GLN A 276 -31.45 -25.92 -10.50
C GLN A 276 -31.89 -26.81 -11.66
N GLU A 277 -31.64 -26.40 -12.91
CA GLU A 277 -31.92 -27.22 -14.09
C GLU A 277 -31.18 -28.58 -14.08
N LEU A 278 -29.94 -28.63 -13.56
CA LEU A 278 -29.19 -29.87 -13.43
C LEU A 278 -29.77 -30.77 -12.34
N LEU A 279 -30.17 -30.17 -11.22
CA LEU A 279 -30.82 -30.87 -10.11
C LEU A 279 -32.15 -31.48 -10.56
N ASP A 280 -32.99 -30.71 -11.27
CA ASP A 280 -34.28 -31.17 -11.81
C ASP A 280 -34.11 -32.28 -12.85
N LYS A 281 -32.95 -32.35 -13.52
CA LYS A 281 -32.57 -33.41 -14.46
C LYS A 281 -31.83 -34.58 -13.80
N HIS A 282 -31.78 -34.63 -12.46
CA HIS A 282 -31.03 -35.62 -11.68
C HIS A 282 -29.55 -35.75 -12.07
N LYS A 283 -28.93 -34.66 -12.52
CA LYS A 283 -27.48 -34.57 -12.80
C LYS A 283 -26.74 -33.95 -11.62
N ASP A 284 -25.42 -34.13 -11.57
CA ASP A 284 -24.61 -33.42 -10.57
C ASP A 284 -24.64 -31.91 -10.83
N TYR A 285 -25.30 -31.17 -9.94
CA TYR A 285 -25.43 -29.72 -10.00
C TYR A 285 -24.11 -28.99 -9.69
N ASN A 286 -23.06 -29.69 -9.26
CA ASN A 286 -21.72 -29.14 -9.10
C ASN A 286 -20.89 -29.17 -10.39
N GLU A 287 -21.26 -30.03 -11.36
CA GLU A 287 -20.61 -30.13 -12.67
C GLU A 287 -21.24 -29.17 -13.69
N LEU A 288 -20.90 -27.88 -13.56
CA LEU A 288 -21.36 -26.87 -14.50
C LEU A 288 -20.71 -27.03 -15.89
N PRO A 289 -21.41 -26.67 -16.98
CA PRO A 289 -20.84 -26.70 -18.33
C PRO A 289 -19.57 -25.84 -18.45
N LYS A 290 -18.65 -26.22 -19.35
CA LYS A 290 -17.40 -25.46 -19.61
C LYS A 290 -17.63 -23.96 -19.91
N THR A 291 -18.77 -23.60 -20.49
CA THR A 291 -19.16 -22.21 -20.77
C THR A 291 -19.35 -21.36 -19.52
N PHE A 292 -19.56 -21.97 -18.35
CA PHE A 292 -19.69 -21.31 -17.04
C PHE A 292 -18.35 -21.18 -16.30
N MET A 293 -17.29 -21.84 -16.79
CA MET A 293 -15.98 -21.89 -16.14
C MET A 293 -15.02 -20.82 -16.71
N ASN A 294 -13.88 -20.64 -16.03
CA ASN A 294 -12.81 -19.73 -16.42
C ASN A 294 -13.27 -18.26 -16.59
N LYS A 295 -14.13 -17.81 -15.67
CA LYS A 295 -14.64 -16.44 -15.61
C LYS A 295 -13.69 -15.54 -14.83
N TYR A 296 -13.61 -14.29 -15.22
CA TYR A 296 -12.85 -13.28 -14.50
C TYR A 296 -13.71 -12.61 -13.43
N VAL A 297 -15.01 -12.48 -13.69
CA VAL A 297 -15.96 -11.80 -12.80
C VAL A 297 -17.22 -12.64 -12.66
N ILE A 298 -17.66 -12.87 -11.42
CA ILE A 298 -19.03 -13.27 -11.09
C ILE A 298 -19.70 -12.05 -10.49
N TYR A 299 -20.93 -11.74 -10.88
CA TYR A 299 -21.64 -10.57 -10.35
C TYR A 299 -23.12 -10.85 -10.11
N GLY A 300 -23.77 -9.98 -9.35
CA GLY A 300 -25.21 -10.00 -9.09
C GLY A 300 -25.74 -8.63 -8.68
N GLU A 301 -27.06 -8.51 -8.69
CA GLU A 301 -27.78 -7.29 -8.36
C GLU A 301 -28.97 -7.60 -7.44
N TRP A 302 -29.21 -6.74 -6.45
CA TRP A 302 -30.27 -6.91 -5.46
C TRP A 302 -30.94 -5.58 -5.17
N ASN A 303 -32.26 -5.61 -5.00
CA ASN A 303 -33.02 -4.51 -4.40
C ASN A 303 -33.39 -4.94 -2.98
N PHE A 304 -33.13 -4.09 -1.99
CA PHE A 304 -33.41 -4.40 -0.60
C PHE A 304 -34.63 -3.66 -0.05
N ASP A 305 -35.48 -4.39 0.68
CA ASP A 305 -36.59 -3.92 1.51
C ASP A 305 -36.71 -4.75 2.82
N SER A 306 -37.54 -4.31 3.75
CA SER A 306 -37.75 -5.00 5.04
C SER A 306 -38.57 -6.29 4.95
N SER A 307 -39.19 -6.62 3.81
CA SER A 307 -40.24 -7.63 3.71
C SER A 307 -39.74 -9.01 3.24
N ASP A 308 -38.94 -9.07 2.16
CA ASP A 308 -38.56 -10.34 1.52
C ASP A 308 -37.12 -10.38 0.98
N SER A 309 -36.52 -9.24 0.62
CA SER A 309 -35.23 -9.23 -0.09
C SER A 309 -34.04 -9.74 0.73
N HIS A 310 -34.13 -9.72 2.07
CA HIS A 310 -33.08 -10.16 2.97
C HIS A 310 -33.15 -11.66 3.29
N LYS A 311 -34.25 -12.34 2.94
CA LYS A 311 -34.48 -13.76 3.28
C LYS A 311 -33.55 -14.70 2.51
N GLU A 312 -33.25 -14.42 1.24
CA GLU A 312 -32.26 -15.19 0.45
C GLU A 312 -30.86 -15.14 1.09
N LEU A 313 -30.52 -13.99 1.69
CA LEU A 313 -29.25 -13.78 2.36
C LEU A 313 -29.28 -14.23 3.82
N LYS A 314 -30.44 -14.52 4.41
CA LYS A 314 -30.61 -14.85 5.85
C LYS A 314 -29.94 -13.82 6.76
N LEU A 315 -30.03 -12.53 6.40
CA LEU A 315 -29.49 -11.44 7.22
C LEU A 315 -30.34 -11.30 8.48
N LYS A 316 -29.69 -11.29 9.65
CA LYS A 316 -30.35 -10.95 10.92
C LYS A 316 -30.28 -9.44 11.09
N LEU A 317 -31.39 -8.74 10.88
CA LEU A 317 -31.45 -7.29 10.97
C LEU A 317 -32.15 -6.85 12.27
N GLU A 318 -31.60 -5.81 12.90
CA GLU A 318 -32.22 -5.10 14.02
C GLU A 318 -33.36 -4.19 13.50
N GLU A 319 -34.27 -3.75 14.38
CA GLU A 319 -35.42 -2.94 13.96
C GLU A 319 -34.98 -1.61 13.30
N GLU A 320 -33.97 -0.94 13.85
CA GLU A 320 -33.41 0.29 13.26
C GLU A 320 -32.86 0.06 11.84
N GLU A 321 -32.21 -1.09 11.59
CA GLU A 321 -31.68 -1.44 10.27
C GLU A 321 -32.82 -1.68 9.26
N LYS A 322 -33.94 -2.30 9.70
CA LYS A 322 -35.11 -2.52 8.85
C LYS A 322 -35.77 -1.19 8.46
N GLU A 323 -35.89 -0.26 9.40
CA GLU A 323 -36.40 1.09 9.11
C GLU A 323 -35.54 1.82 8.07
N LEU A 324 -34.21 1.70 8.18
CA LEU A 324 -33.29 2.27 7.20
C LEU A 324 -33.45 1.64 5.80
N LEU A 325 -33.67 0.33 5.71
CA LEU A 325 -33.94 -0.34 4.43
C LEU A 325 -35.23 0.15 3.79
N ASP A 326 -36.30 0.33 4.56
CA ASP A 326 -37.58 0.80 4.01
C ASP A 326 -37.53 2.27 3.61
N LYS A 327 -36.79 3.07 4.37
CA LYS A 327 -36.62 4.50 4.10
C LYS A 327 -35.77 4.76 2.85
N HIS A 328 -34.70 4.00 2.67
CA HIS A 328 -33.68 4.27 1.65
C HIS A 328 -33.59 3.24 0.52
N LYS A 329 -34.39 2.16 0.58
CA LYS A 329 -34.57 1.13 -0.47
C LYS A 329 -33.29 0.80 -1.26
N PRO A 330 -32.25 0.24 -0.60
CA PRO A 330 -30.95 0.20 -1.23
C PRO A 330 -30.91 -0.73 -2.44
N TYR A 331 -30.32 -0.24 -3.52
CA TYR A 331 -29.89 -1.06 -4.66
C TYR A 331 -28.44 -1.48 -4.44
N VAL A 332 -28.15 -2.76 -4.62
CA VAL A 332 -26.83 -3.34 -4.36
C VAL A 332 -26.35 -4.11 -5.56
N TYR A 333 -25.15 -3.77 -6.02
CA TYR A 333 -24.41 -4.55 -7.00
C TYR A 333 -23.20 -5.18 -6.31
N CYS A 334 -22.96 -6.47 -6.50
CA CYS A 334 -21.78 -7.15 -5.98
C CYS A 334 -21.06 -7.88 -7.11
N ALA A 335 -19.74 -7.73 -7.17
CA ALA A 335 -18.86 -8.44 -8.08
C ALA A 335 -17.73 -9.11 -7.31
N TYR A 336 -17.42 -10.35 -7.69
CA TYR A 336 -16.30 -11.11 -7.17
C TYR A 336 -15.36 -11.47 -8.32
N VAL A 337 -14.10 -11.04 -8.22
CA VAL A 337 -13.09 -11.24 -9.27
C VAL A 337 -12.18 -12.42 -8.97
N TRP A 338 -11.66 -13.04 -10.03
CA TRP A 338 -10.79 -14.20 -9.95
C TRP A 338 -9.51 -13.94 -9.14
N SER A 339 -8.94 -12.73 -9.21
CA SER A 339 -7.72 -12.35 -8.50
C SER A 339 -7.64 -10.83 -8.32
N VAL A 340 -6.88 -10.38 -7.32
CA VAL A 340 -6.45 -8.97 -7.19
C VAL A 340 -5.76 -8.44 -8.45
N ASN A 341 -5.22 -9.34 -9.29
CA ASN A 341 -4.66 -8.99 -10.60
C ASN A 341 -5.69 -8.42 -11.57
N HIS A 342 -6.99 -8.67 -11.38
CA HIS A 342 -8.05 -8.00 -12.16
C HIS A 342 -7.95 -6.47 -12.04
N TRP A 343 -7.78 -5.97 -10.81
CA TRP A 343 -7.66 -4.54 -10.51
C TRP A 343 -6.36 -3.94 -11.07
N ASN A 344 -5.27 -4.70 -10.97
CA ASN A 344 -3.96 -4.29 -11.48
C ASN A 344 -3.97 -4.20 -13.01
N ASN A 345 -4.60 -5.17 -13.67
CA ASN A 345 -4.76 -5.17 -15.12
C ASN A 345 -5.62 -3.99 -15.57
N PHE A 346 -6.77 -3.76 -14.92
CA PHE A 346 -7.61 -2.60 -15.22
C PHE A 346 -6.85 -1.27 -15.08
N SER A 347 -6.07 -1.10 -14.00
CA SER A 347 -5.27 0.11 -13.80
C SER A 347 -4.17 0.27 -14.87
N ARG A 348 -3.57 -0.84 -15.32
CA ARG A 348 -2.58 -0.86 -16.40
C ARG A 348 -3.19 -0.50 -17.75
N ASP A 349 -4.38 -1.02 -18.05
CA ASP A 349 -5.11 -0.74 -19.30
C ASP A 349 -5.48 0.75 -19.40
N LEU A 350 -5.67 1.42 -18.27
CA LEU A 350 -5.89 2.87 -18.20
C LEU A 350 -4.60 3.70 -18.30
N SER A 351 -3.42 3.06 -18.30
CA SER A 351 -2.14 3.73 -18.07
C SER A 351 -2.13 4.59 -16.79
N TYR A 352 -2.83 4.10 -15.76
CA TYR A 352 -2.87 4.78 -14.46
C TYR A 352 -1.51 4.72 -13.79
N ARG A 353 -1.16 5.76 -13.03
CA ARG A 353 0.14 5.86 -12.36
C ARG A 353 0.46 4.61 -11.52
N ILE A 354 1.64 4.05 -11.75
CA ILE A 354 2.15 2.85 -11.07
C ILE A 354 2.06 3.03 -9.55
N GLY A 355 1.63 1.97 -8.86
CA GLY A 355 1.47 1.94 -7.40
C GLY A 355 0.12 2.48 -6.90
N ASN A 356 -0.67 3.15 -7.75
CA ASN A 356 -2.01 3.63 -7.39
C ASN A 356 -3.09 2.79 -8.07
N LYS A 357 -4.26 2.71 -7.43
CA LYS A 357 -5.43 2.00 -7.95
C LYS A 357 -6.61 2.96 -8.00
N VAL A 358 -7.24 3.06 -9.17
CA VAL A 358 -8.50 3.80 -9.30
C VAL A 358 -9.70 2.98 -8.83
N LEU A 359 -9.56 1.65 -8.87
CA LEU A 359 -10.58 0.67 -8.52
C LEU A 359 -9.92 -0.48 -7.76
N SER A 360 -10.53 -0.88 -6.65
CA SER A 360 -10.07 -1.97 -5.79
C SER A 360 -11.25 -2.66 -5.13
N GLY A 361 -11.01 -3.81 -4.49
CA GLY A 361 -12.01 -4.43 -3.63
C GLY A 361 -12.41 -3.52 -2.46
N GLY A 362 -13.67 -3.62 -2.04
CA GLY A 362 -14.27 -2.73 -1.05
C GLY A 362 -15.74 -2.45 -1.33
N ILE A 363 -16.33 -1.56 -0.53
CA ILE A 363 -17.72 -1.11 -0.67
C ILE A 363 -17.69 0.33 -1.15
N GLN A 364 -18.26 0.59 -2.33
CA GLN A 364 -18.53 1.92 -2.82
C GLN A 364 -19.96 2.31 -2.40
N LEU A 365 -20.09 3.40 -1.64
CA LEU A 365 -21.40 3.96 -1.35
C LEU A 365 -21.83 4.90 -2.47
N ALA A 366 -23.13 4.95 -2.71
CA ALA A 366 -23.76 5.82 -3.69
C ALA A 366 -25.05 6.43 -3.12
N SER A 367 -25.36 7.66 -3.53
CA SER A 367 -26.61 8.35 -3.22
C SER A 367 -26.89 9.40 -4.27
N ASN A 368 -28.15 9.79 -4.39
CA ASN A 368 -28.61 10.71 -5.44
C ASN A 368 -28.15 10.25 -6.84
N ASN A 369 -28.22 8.94 -7.08
CA ASN A 369 -27.89 8.32 -8.34
C ASN A 369 -26.42 8.48 -8.78
N MET A 370 -25.49 8.68 -7.84
CA MET A 370 -24.04 8.73 -8.14
C MET A 370 -23.17 8.15 -7.02
N PRO A 371 -21.96 7.65 -7.33
CA PRO A 371 -20.96 7.23 -6.34
C PRO A 371 -20.53 8.38 -5.44
N GLN A 372 -20.25 8.07 -4.17
CA GLN A 372 -19.84 9.04 -3.16
C GLN A 372 -18.59 8.57 -2.42
N GLY A 373 -17.62 9.48 -2.28
CA GLY A 373 -16.42 9.24 -1.46
C GLY A 373 -15.56 8.07 -1.93
N GLU A 374 -14.65 7.66 -1.06
CA GLU A 374 -13.77 6.52 -1.28
C GLU A 374 -14.41 5.20 -0.82
N THR A 375 -13.87 4.08 -1.31
CA THR A 375 -14.36 2.75 -0.96
C THR A 375 -14.05 2.44 0.51
N ILE A 376 -15.03 1.93 1.24
CA ILE A 376 -14.84 1.42 2.61
C ILE A 376 -14.50 -0.08 2.59
N GLN A 377 -13.89 -0.57 3.67
CA GLN A 377 -13.50 -1.97 3.79
C GLN A 377 -14.73 -2.88 4.04
N ILE A 378 -14.70 -4.11 3.52
CA ILE A 378 -15.69 -5.16 3.79
C ILE A 378 -15.25 -5.96 5.02
N PRO A 379 -15.95 -5.89 6.18
CA PRO A 379 -15.51 -6.56 7.39
C PRO A 379 -15.83 -8.06 7.34
N LEU A 380 -14.82 -8.88 7.05
CA LEU A 380 -14.92 -10.34 7.07
C LEU A 380 -14.28 -10.91 8.34
N GLY A 381 -14.99 -11.79 9.05
CA GLY A 381 -14.45 -12.44 10.26
C GLY A 381 -13.47 -13.57 10.01
N GLN A 382 -13.50 -14.19 8.82
CA GLN A 382 -12.59 -15.25 8.40
C GLN A 382 -12.23 -15.07 6.92
N ASN A 383 -11.05 -15.56 6.52
CA ASN A 383 -10.54 -15.42 5.14
C ASN A 383 -10.54 -13.96 4.67
N ILE A 384 -10.00 -13.06 5.51
CA ILE A 384 -10.01 -11.60 5.33
C ILE A 384 -9.52 -11.18 3.94
N SER A 385 -8.55 -11.91 3.37
CA SER A 385 -8.01 -11.65 2.03
C SER A 385 -9.07 -11.62 0.92
N ARG A 386 -10.21 -12.31 1.09
CA ARG A 386 -11.32 -12.35 0.12
C ARG A 386 -11.94 -10.97 -0.14
N GLN A 387 -11.88 -10.05 0.83
CA GLN A 387 -12.37 -8.68 0.63
C GLN A 387 -11.66 -7.98 -0.53
N ASN A 388 -10.40 -8.32 -0.79
CA ASN A 388 -9.60 -7.73 -1.87
C ASN A 388 -10.08 -8.16 -3.26
N ASN A 389 -10.85 -9.25 -3.34
CA ASN A 389 -11.41 -9.79 -4.58
C ASN A 389 -12.87 -9.37 -4.79
N ALA A 390 -13.50 -8.70 -3.83
CA ALA A 390 -14.91 -8.36 -3.90
C ALA A 390 -15.10 -6.84 -3.98
N PHE A 391 -15.96 -6.41 -4.89
CA PHE A 391 -16.41 -5.03 -4.99
C PHE A 391 -17.92 -4.99 -4.83
N VAL A 392 -18.41 -4.12 -3.94
CA VAL A 392 -19.83 -3.95 -3.68
C VAL A 392 -20.21 -2.49 -3.84
N LEU A 393 -21.14 -2.17 -4.74
CA LEU A 393 -21.74 -0.83 -4.83
C LEU A 393 -23.08 -0.86 -4.11
N ILE A 394 -23.30 0.04 -3.15
CA ILE A 394 -24.56 0.16 -2.41
C ILE A 394 -25.10 1.57 -2.58
N HIS A 395 -26.28 1.66 -3.21
CA HIS A 395 -26.97 2.91 -3.46
C HIS A 395 -28.17 3.07 -2.56
N PHE A 396 -28.16 4.11 -1.75
CA PHE A 396 -29.28 4.50 -0.90
C PHE A 396 -30.12 5.57 -1.61
N GLU A 397 -31.37 5.26 -1.92
CA GLU A 397 -32.32 6.21 -2.48
C GLU A 397 -32.69 7.30 -1.46
N ASN A 398 -32.89 8.52 -1.96
CA ASN A 398 -33.31 9.69 -1.16
C ASN A 398 -32.40 10.01 0.04
N TYR A 399 -31.16 9.52 0.03
CA TYR A 399 -30.16 9.89 1.03
C TYR A 399 -29.31 11.05 0.51
N THR A 400 -28.97 11.99 1.39
CA THR A 400 -27.98 13.03 1.09
C THR A 400 -26.93 13.02 2.19
N PRO A 401 -25.65 12.83 1.85
CA PRO A 401 -24.54 12.94 2.79
C PRO A 401 -24.48 14.31 3.49
N ASP A 402 -23.75 14.38 4.59
CA ASP A 402 -23.66 15.59 5.42
C ASP A 402 -23.07 16.80 4.65
N LEU A 403 -23.28 18.02 5.16
CA LEU A 403 -22.80 19.28 4.56
C LEU A 403 -21.28 19.26 4.34
N GLY A 404 -20.84 19.33 3.08
CA GLY A 404 -19.43 19.37 2.68
C GLY A 404 -18.69 18.04 2.84
N ARG A 405 -19.12 17.15 3.74
CA ARG A 405 -18.53 15.82 3.95
C ARG A 405 -19.33 14.78 3.18
N LYS A 406 -18.71 14.12 2.20
CA LYS A 406 -19.23 12.92 1.51
C LYS A 406 -19.30 11.68 2.42
N SER A 407 -19.54 11.88 3.71
CA SER A 407 -19.59 10.83 4.73
C SER A 407 -21.03 10.44 5.01
N TYR A 408 -21.26 9.14 5.12
CA TYR A 408 -22.54 8.59 5.52
C TYR A 408 -22.62 8.53 7.04
N ILE A 409 -23.85 8.56 7.57
CA ILE A 409 -24.07 8.25 8.99
C ILE A 409 -23.58 6.83 9.28
N LYS A 410 -23.06 6.63 10.49
CA LYS A 410 -22.43 5.38 10.92
C LYS A 410 -23.37 4.18 10.73
N GLN A 411 -24.66 4.33 11.05
CA GLN A 411 -25.65 3.26 10.92
C GLN A 411 -25.81 2.76 9.48
N LEU A 412 -25.79 3.66 8.47
CA LEU A 412 -25.85 3.26 7.06
C LEU A 412 -24.56 2.58 6.60
N GLN A 413 -23.41 2.99 7.14
CA GLN A 413 -22.13 2.34 6.84
C GLN A 413 -22.09 0.93 7.43
N GLU A 414 -22.55 0.74 8.67
CA GLU A 414 -22.62 -0.57 9.32
C GLU A 414 -23.60 -1.51 8.60
N LEU A 415 -24.77 -1.01 8.19
CA LEU A 415 -25.72 -1.75 7.37
C LEU A 415 -25.13 -2.16 6.02
N ALA A 416 -24.44 -1.24 5.34
CA ALA A 416 -23.74 -1.51 4.08
C ALA A 416 -22.67 -2.60 4.23
N GLN A 417 -21.88 -2.53 5.30
CA GLN A 417 -20.87 -3.52 5.65
C GLN A 417 -21.48 -4.90 5.89
N LYS A 418 -22.58 -4.98 6.64
CA LYS A 418 -23.30 -6.22 6.94
C LYS A 418 -23.85 -6.89 5.67
N ILE A 419 -24.45 -6.10 4.78
CA ILE A 419 -24.93 -6.57 3.47
C ILE A 419 -23.75 -7.08 2.62
N ALA A 420 -22.69 -6.28 2.49
CA ALA A 420 -21.53 -6.61 1.68
C ALA A 420 -20.86 -7.91 2.14
N SER A 421 -20.57 -8.06 3.43
CA SER A 421 -19.93 -9.27 3.97
C SER A 421 -20.74 -10.53 3.64
N ARG A 422 -22.07 -10.46 3.69
CA ARG A 422 -22.92 -11.59 3.35
C ARG A 422 -22.93 -11.91 1.85
N LEU A 423 -22.97 -10.89 1.00
CA LEU A 423 -22.94 -11.07 -0.45
C LEU A 423 -21.62 -11.69 -0.90
N VAL A 424 -20.49 -11.28 -0.32
CA VAL A 424 -19.18 -11.89 -0.58
C VAL A 424 -19.22 -13.40 -0.36
N ASP A 425 -19.79 -13.87 0.75
CA ASP A 425 -19.94 -15.30 1.02
C ASP A 425 -20.85 -16.02 0.01
N VAL A 426 -21.91 -15.35 -0.47
CA VAL A 426 -22.82 -15.91 -1.48
C VAL A 426 -22.11 -16.09 -2.82
N LEU A 427 -21.44 -15.07 -3.33
CA LEU A 427 -20.72 -15.17 -4.61
C LEU A 427 -19.55 -16.16 -4.50
N PHE A 428 -18.86 -16.21 -3.35
CA PHE A 428 -17.73 -17.12 -3.14
C PHE A 428 -18.13 -18.61 -3.27
N ARG A 429 -19.39 -19.01 -3.03
CA ARG A 429 -19.85 -20.40 -3.28
C ARG A 429 -19.67 -20.83 -4.74
N TYR A 430 -19.55 -19.86 -5.64
CA TYR A 430 -19.39 -20.08 -7.07
C TYR A 430 -17.95 -19.86 -7.55
N HIS A 431 -16.96 -19.72 -6.63
CA HIS A 431 -15.56 -19.46 -6.99
C HIS A 431 -14.96 -20.48 -7.97
N LYS A 432 -15.45 -21.73 -8.01
CA LYS A 432 -15.04 -22.73 -8.99
C LYS A 432 -15.30 -22.31 -10.45
N CYS A 433 -16.25 -21.40 -10.68
CA CYS A 433 -16.52 -20.84 -12.01
C CYS A 433 -15.45 -19.83 -12.44
N LEU A 434 -14.71 -19.25 -11.47
CA LEU A 434 -13.66 -18.29 -11.75
C LEU A 434 -12.44 -18.97 -12.36
N ARG A 435 -11.63 -18.18 -13.06
CA ARG A 435 -10.30 -18.56 -13.50
C ARG A 435 -9.50 -19.03 -12.27
N PRO A 436 -8.95 -20.26 -12.29
CA PRO A 436 -8.09 -20.75 -11.22
C PRO A 436 -6.89 -19.81 -11.03
N THR A 437 -6.59 -19.50 -9.78
CA THR A 437 -5.46 -18.65 -9.38
C THR A 437 -4.16 -19.41 -9.16
N GLY A 438 -4.03 -20.65 -9.63
CA GLY A 438 -2.86 -21.48 -9.34
C GLY A 438 -2.64 -22.74 -10.19
N THR A 439 -3.00 -22.75 -11.47
CA THR A 439 -2.80 -23.96 -12.33
C THR A 439 -2.27 -23.66 -13.73
N GLY A 440 -1.49 -22.60 -13.89
CA GLY A 440 -0.64 -22.43 -15.06
C GLY A 440 0.63 -21.74 -14.61
N LYS A 441 1.80 -22.36 -14.87
CA LYS A 441 3.10 -21.71 -14.68
C LYS A 441 3.03 -20.36 -15.38
N SER A 442 2.93 -19.29 -14.60
CA SER A 442 3.05 -17.94 -15.13
C SER A 442 4.46 -17.78 -15.70
N ARG A 443 4.67 -16.82 -16.61
CA ARG A 443 6.02 -16.50 -17.09
C ARG A 443 6.97 -16.16 -15.93
N GLU A 444 6.44 -15.60 -14.84
CA GLU A 444 7.16 -15.32 -13.60
C GLU A 444 7.54 -16.60 -12.87
N ASP A 445 6.65 -17.61 -12.79
CA ASP A 445 6.98 -18.92 -12.20
C ASP A 445 8.09 -19.63 -13.00
N ILE A 446 8.11 -19.47 -14.32
CA ILE A 446 9.17 -20.03 -15.18
C ILE A 446 10.51 -19.34 -14.90
N LEU A 447 10.51 -18.02 -14.70
CA LEU A 447 11.73 -17.26 -14.37
C LEU A 447 12.24 -17.56 -12.97
N ILE A 448 11.34 -17.73 -12.00
CA ILE A 448 11.67 -18.15 -10.63
C ILE A 448 12.24 -19.57 -10.66
N GLN A 449 11.61 -20.48 -11.39
CA GLN A 449 12.09 -21.85 -11.54
C GLN A 449 13.48 -21.86 -12.18
N LYS A 450 13.70 -21.09 -13.25
CA LYS A 450 15.02 -20.96 -13.87
C LYS A 450 16.08 -20.48 -12.88
N ARG A 451 15.78 -19.46 -12.06
CA ARG A 451 16.71 -18.96 -11.04
C ARG A 451 17.05 -20.01 -9.99
N ILE A 452 16.05 -20.79 -9.56
CA ILE A 452 16.26 -21.92 -8.64
C ILE A 452 17.14 -22.98 -9.29
N ASP A 453 16.90 -23.31 -10.57
CA ASP A 453 17.67 -24.31 -11.30
C ASP A 453 19.11 -23.84 -11.55
N ASP A 454 19.32 -22.56 -11.88
CA ASP A 454 20.64 -21.94 -12.00
C ASP A 454 21.39 -21.98 -10.66
N TRP A 455 20.72 -21.65 -9.54
CA TRP A 455 21.31 -21.73 -8.19
C TRP A 455 21.67 -23.17 -7.79
N LYS A 456 20.83 -24.17 -8.09
CA LYS A 456 21.17 -25.58 -7.84
C LYS A 456 22.43 -25.99 -8.57
N LYS A 457 22.55 -25.60 -9.85
CA LYS A 457 23.71 -25.92 -10.66
C LYS A 457 24.99 -25.26 -10.11
N GLU A 458 24.89 -24.00 -9.69
CA GLU A 458 25.99 -23.29 -9.02
C GLU A 458 26.45 -24.02 -7.75
N MET A 459 25.51 -24.52 -6.93
CA MET A 459 25.85 -25.26 -5.71
C MET A 459 26.44 -26.65 -5.99
N GLU A 460 25.93 -27.37 -6.98
CA GLU A 460 26.52 -28.65 -7.43
C GLU A 460 27.95 -28.47 -7.96
N GLU A 461 28.19 -27.40 -8.75
CA GLU A 461 29.53 -27.05 -9.24
C GLU A 461 30.48 -26.66 -8.11
N HIS A 462 29.99 -25.87 -7.14
CA HIS A 462 30.76 -25.47 -5.96
C HIS A 462 31.16 -26.68 -5.11
N GLU A 463 30.23 -27.61 -4.86
CA GLU A 463 30.49 -28.83 -4.10
C GLU A 463 31.59 -29.69 -4.73
N GLN A 464 31.58 -29.81 -6.06
CA GLN A 464 32.60 -30.57 -6.80
C GLN A 464 33.97 -29.88 -6.79
N GLN A 465 34.00 -28.54 -6.91
CA GLN A 465 35.25 -27.78 -7.02
C GLN A 465 35.91 -27.54 -5.65
N HIS A 466 35.12 -27.44 -4.59
CA HIS A 466 35.58 -27.07 -3.26
C HIS A 466 35.01 -27.99 -2.16
N PRO A 467 35.35 -29.30 -2.18
CA PRO A 467 34.88 -30.23 -1.17
C PRO A 467 35.49 -29.94 0.20
N LEU A 468 34.69 -30.10 1.26
CA LEU A 468 35.14 -29.97 2.64
C LEU A 468 35.58 -31.34 3.17
N ASN A 469 36.88 -31.54 3.36
CA ASN A 469 37.44 -32.80 3.85
C ASN A 469 38.01 -32.63 5.26
N LEU A 470 37.51 -33.39 6.23
CA LEU A 470 38.13 -33.56 7.54
C LEU A 470 38.54 -35.04 7.72
N ILE A 471 39.84 -35.31 7.64
CA ILE A 471 40.42 -36.66 7.58
C ILE A 471 40.76 -37.19 9.00
N ASN A 472 40.64 -36.35 10.03
CA ASN A 472 41.03 -36.69 11.39
C ASN A 472 40.12 -37.75 12.03
N ASN A 473 40.70 -38.92 12.35
CA ASN A 473 39.99 -40.08 12.87
C ASN A 473 39.47 -39.97 14.31
N ASN A 474 39.86 -38.92 15.05
CA ASN A 474 39.56 -38.75 16.47
C ASN A 474 38.18 -38.10 16.74
N PHE A 475 37.48 -37.66 15.71
CA PHE A 475 36.24 -36.88 15.84
C PHE A 475 35.07 -37.52 15.05
N PHE A 476 33.83 -37.16 15.41
CA PHE A 476 32.58 -37.60 14.75
C PHE A 476 32.24 -39.11 14.80
N ASN A 477 32.47 -39.83 15.91
CA ASN A 477 32.01 -41.23 16.00
C ASN A 477 30.47 -41.37 15.95
N PRO A 478 29.90 -42.34 15.19
CA PRO A 478 30.57 -43.41 14.44
C PRO A 478 30.88 -43.08 12.96
N THR A 479 30.31 -42.02 12.38
CA THR A 479 30.35 -41.74 10.94
C THR A 479 31.69 -41.15 10.48
N LYS A 480 32.45 -40.52 11.38
CA LYS A 480 33.74 -39.84 11.13
C LYS A 480 33.70 -38.80 10.01
N GLU A 481 32.50 -38.28 9.71
CA GLU A 481 32.23 -37.40 8.58
C GLU A 481 31.39 -36.19 9.01
N ILE A 482 31.62 -35.04 8.38
CA ILE A 482 30.83 -33.80 8.52
C ILE A 482 29.70 -33.83 7.49
N SER A 483 28.50 -33.35 7.85
CA SER A 483 27.33 -33.39 6.94
C SER A 483 27.35 -32.29 5.87
N ILE A 484 28.11 -31.22 6.08
CA ILE A 484 28.40 -30.21 5.05
C ILE A 484 29.52 -30.75 4.17
N THR A 485 29.24 -30.83 2.86
CA THR A 485 30.10 -31.49 1.87
C THR A 485 31.05 -30.53 1.14
N SER A 486 30.82 -29.23 1.20
CA SER A 486 31.63 -28.21 0.52
C SER A 486 32.04 -27.10 1.47
N ILE A 487 33.15 -26.40 1.16
CA ILE A 487 33.60 -25.30 2.03
C ILE A 487 32.51 -24.23 2.16
N PRO A 488 32.44 -23.50 3.28
CA PRO A 488 31.55 -22.36 3.38
C PRO A 488 31.71 -21.38 2.21
N SER A 489 30.59 -20.90 1.68
CA SER A 489 30.53 -19.84 0.67
C SER A 489 29.86 -18.57 1.22
N ARG A 490 29.12 -18.72 2.33
CA ARG A 490 28.35 -17.67 2.99
C ARG A 490 28.38 -17.89 4.50
N GLU A 491 28.02 -16.85 5.25
CA GLU A 491 27.97 -16.87 6.72
C GLU A 491 27.06 -17.97 7.28
N GLN A 492 25.93 -18.27 6.62
CA GLN A 492 25.03 -19.35 7.04
C GLN A 492 25.70 -20.73 7.01
N ASP A 493 26.62 -20.96 6.07
CA ASP A 493 27.40 -22.20 6.01
C ASP A 493 28.39 -22.28 7.18
N VAL A 494 28.97 -21.15 7.59
CA VAL A 494 29.87 -21.03 8.78
C VAL A 494 29.11 -21.37 10.05
N ILE A 495 27.91 -20.81 10.22
CA ILE A 495 27.03 -21.08 11.37
C ILE A 495 26.71 -22.58 11.43
N ALA A 496 26.31 -23.17 10.31
CA ALA A 496 25.96 -24.57 10.23
C ALA A 496 27.16 -25.49 10.53
N LEU A 497 28.34 -25.16 9.98
CA LEU A 497 29.57 -25.92 10.18
C LEU A 497 30.05 -25.88 11.64
N PHE A 498 30.07 -24.69 12.25
CA PHE A 498 30.49 -24.54 13.65
C PHE A 498 29.59 -25.33 14.61
N ASN A 499 28.27 -25.25 14.42
CA ASN A 499 27.34 -26.02 15.26
C ASN A 499 27.50 -27.53 15.07
N GLN A 500 27.83 -28.00 13.86
CA GLN A 500 28.20 -29.39 13.62
C GLN A 500 29.50 -29.79 14.33
N MET A 501 30.52 -28.91 14.36
CA MET A 501 31.77 -29.17 15.09
C MET A 501 31.57 -29.25 16.60
N ILE A 502 30.69 -28.42 17.18
CA ILE A 502 30.30 -28.52 18.59
C ILE A 502 29.57 -29.85 18.83
N ALA A 503 28.53 -30.14 18.04
CA ALA A 503 27.71 -31.33 18.20
C ALA A 503 28.51 -32.64 17.98
N GLY A 504 29.45 -32.63 17.03
CA GLY A 504 30.36 -33.74 16.75
C GLY A 504 31.50 -33.90 17.75
N GLY A 505 31.59 -33.02 18.74
CA GLY A 505 32.60 -33.07 19.79
C GLY A 505 34.01 -32.73 19.32
N VAL A 506 34.15 -32.04 18.18
CA VAL A 506 35.42 -31.45 17.71
C VAL A 506 35.77 -30.25 18.57
N ILE A 507 34.83 -29.32 18.74
CA ILE A 507 34.97 -28.17 19.62
C ILE A 507 34.18 -28.46 20.89
N ARG A 508 34.83 -28.30 22.05
CA ARG A 508 34.26 -28.65 23.36
C ARG A 508 34.27 -27.43 24.27
N GLY A 509 33.58 -27.51 25.40
CA GLY A 509 33.55 -26.42 26.36
C GLY A 509 32.76 -25.17 25.92
N ILE A 510 32.12 -25.15 24.76
CA ILE A 510 31.22 -24.07 24.33
C ILE A 510 29.78 -24.57 24.37
N LYS A 511 28.90 -23.85 25.08
CA LYS A 511 27.45 -24.12 25.11
C LYS A 511 26.68 -22.93 24.55
N ILE A 512 26.09 -23.12 23.37
CA ILE A 512 25.19 -22.13 22.76
C ILE A 512 23.91 -22.04 23.59
N MET A 513 23.53 -20.82 23.96
CA MET A 513 22.33 -20.53 24.75
C MET A 513 21.15 -20.10 23.89
N ALA A 514 21.40 -19.22 22.92
CA ALA A 514 20.38 -18.67 22.03
C ALA A 514 21.04 -18.15 20.74
N THR A 515 20.31 -18.24 19.63
CA THR A 515 20.61 -17.60 18.36
C THR A 515 19.53 -16.55 18.05
N ASN A 516 19.87 -15.46 17.35
CA ASN A 516 18.93 -14.39 17.04
C ASN A 516 19.15 -13.84 15.63
N GLU A 517 18.05 -13.53 14.92
CA GLU A 517 18.05 -12.89 13.60
C GLU A 517 17.60 -11.41 13.66
N ARG A 518 17.13 -10.93 14.81
CA ARG A 518 16.48 -9.61 14.97
C ARG A 518 17.20 -8.64 15.91
N SER A 519 18.28 -9.06 16.57
CA SER A 519 19.12 -8.21 17.44
C SER A 519 20.45 -7.86 16.78
N ASP A 520 21.19 -6.95 17.40
CA ASP A 520 22.48 -6.46 16.90
C ASP A 520 23.61 -7.51 16.90
N TYR A 521 23.45 -8.59 17.69
CA TYR A 521 24.40 -9.70 17.79
C TYR A 521 23.73 -11.06 17.54
N ASP A 522 24.50 -12.01 16.99
CA ASP A 522 23.97 -13.26 16.45
C ASP A 522 23.65 -14.32 17.50
N SER A 523 24.46 -14.45 18.55
CA SER A 523 24.33 -15.55 19.51
C SER A 523 24.86 -15.23 20.91
N LEU A 524 24.30 -15.94 21.89
CA LEU A 524 24.83 -16.00 23.26
C LEU A 524 25.36 -17.39 23.56
N TYR A 525 26.50 -17.47 24.26
CA TYR A 525 27.12 -18.72 24.67
C TYR A 525 27.68 -18.67 26.09
N ARG A 526 28.03 -19.84 26.64
CA ARG A 526 28.82 -19.99 27.86
C ARG A 526 30.01 -20.88 27.60
N ILE A 527 31.10 -20.56 28.30
CA ILE A 527 32.29 -21.40 28.37
C ILE A 527 32.13 -22.36 29.56
N ILE A 528 32.47 -23.62 29.33
CA ILE A 528 32.55 -24.70 30.31
C ILE A 528 33.98 -25.23 30.31
N ILE A 529 34.67 -25.05 31.44
CA ILE A 529 36.02 -25.57 31.64
C ILE A 529 35.93 -26.65 32.71
N ASP A 530 36.52 -27.81 32.42
CA ASP A 530 36.52 -28.97 33.30
C ASP A 530 37.83 -29.72 33.14
N ARG A 531 38.29 -30.43 34.18
CA ARG A 531 39.51 -31.25 34.15
C ARG A 531 39.21 -32.64 33.61
N ASN A 532 38.62 -32.68 32.43
CA ASN A 532 38.35 -33.90 31.68
C ASN A 532 39.45 -34.08 30.62
N PRO A 533 39.99 -35.29 30.39
CA PRO A 533 40.92 -35.56 29.28
C PRO A 533 40.46 -35.05 27.91
N LEU A 534 39.14 -34.90 27.72
CA LEU A 534 38.56 -34.33 26.50
C LEU A 534 38.78 -32.81 26.35
N HIS A 535 39.18 -32.11 27.41
CA HIS A 535 39.44 -30.67 27.41
C HIS A 535 40.95 -30.36 27.47
N ILE A 536 41.78 -31.30 27.92
CA ILE A 536 43.24 -31.12 28.05
C ILE A 536 43.95 -31.37 26.72
N TYR A 537 44.94 -30.55 26.41
CA TYR A 537 45.76 -30.69 25.22
C TYR A 537 46.49 -32.04 25.19
N ASP A 538 46.37 -32.74 24.07
CA ASP A 538 47.18 -33.92 23.72
C ASP A 538 47.40 -33.86 22.22
N LYS A 539 48.67 -33.88 21.78
CA LYS A 539 49.05 -33.68 20.38
C LYS A 539 48.32 -34.64 19.43
N ASP A 540 48.12 -35.89 19.85
CA ASP A 540 47.56 -36.94 18.99
C ASP A 540 46.06 -37.12 19.17
N LYS A 541 45.56 -36.98 20.41
CA LYS A 541 44.17 -37.31 20.78
C LYS A 541 43.26 -36.10 20.91
N ASN A 542 43.81 -34.95 21.30
CA ASN A 542 43.04 -33.74 21.55
C ASN A 542 43.85 -32.46 21.23
N PRO A 543 44.20 -32.24 19.96
CA PRO A 543 45.11 -31.17 19.56
C PRO A 543 44.53 -29.76 19.78
N LEU A 544 43.22 -29.66 20.00
CA LEU A 544 42.50 -28.42 20.31
C LEU A 544 42.29 -28.18 21.83
N GLY A 545 42.84 -29.05 22.68
CA GLY A 545 42.73 -28.97 24.14
C GLY A 545 43.53 -27.83 24.76
N VAL A 546 43.24 -27.51 26.01
CA VAL A 546 43.92 -26.46 26.78
C VAL A 546 45.10 -27.06 27.54
N GLN A 547 46.20 -26.32 27.69
CA GLN A 547 47.32 -26.77 28.55
C GLN A 547 46.87 -26.91 30.00
N GLU A 548 47.41 -27.91 30.70
CA GLU A 548 46.99 -28.20 32.09
C GLU A 548 47.34 -27.05 33.04
N GLU A 549 48.44 -26.34 32.77
CA GLU A 549 48.89 -25.15 33.52
C GLU A 549 47.83 -24.03 33.55
N ASN A 550 47.05 -23.86 32.47
CA ASN A 550 45.97 -22.87 32.41
C ASN A 550 44.78 -23.20 33.35
N LEU A 551 44.74 -24.41 33.94
CA LEU A 551 43.69 -24.83 34.87
C LEU A 551 44.08 -24.68 36.34
N GLU A 552 45.36 -24.46 36.66
CA GLU A 552 45.86 -24.38 38.04
C GLU A 552 45.16 -23.30 38.86
N ASP A 553 44.83 -22.19 38.20
CA ASP A 553 44.14 -21.04 38.78
C ASP A 553 42.69 -21.35 39.16
N TYR A 554 42.01 -22.18 38.36
CA TYR A 554 40.64 -22.64 38.64
C TYR A 554 40.62 -23.73 39.71
N GLU A 555 41.65 -24.60 39.71
CA GLU A 555 41.82 -25.67 40.69
C GLU A 555 42.14 -25.11 42.09
N SER A 556 43.10 -24.19 42.20
CA SER A 556 43.46 -23.53 43.46
C SER A 556 42.28 -22.78 44.09
N LYS A 557 41.38 -22.23 43.26
CA LYS A 557 40.14 -21.57 43.68
C LYS A 557 38.95 -22.53 43.90
N LYS A 558 39.12 -23.84 43.62
CA LYS A 558 38.08 -24.89 43.70
C LYS A 558 36.80 -24.57 42.92
N VAL A 559 36.93 -24.00 41.72
CA VAL A 559 35.80 -23.57 40.88
C VAL A 559 35.57 -24.48 39.65
N LEU A 560 36.19 -25.65 39.59
CA LEU A 560 35.98 -26.64 38.52
C LEU A 560 34.78 -27.56 38.85
N PRO A 561 33.88 -27.85 37.88
CA PRO A 561 33.85 -27.30 36.52
C PRO A 561 33.42 -25.82 36.54
N PHE A 562 34.17 -24.99 35.82
CA PHE A 562 33.89 -23.56 35.71
C PHE A 562 32.86 -23.32 34.61
N GLN A 563 31.92 -22.41 34.88
CA GLN A 563 30.95 -21.93 33.91
C GLN A 563 30.98 -20.40 33.88
N SER A 564 31.18 -19.82 32.69
CA SER A 564 31.17 -18.37 32.51
C SER A 564 29.77 -17.77 32.61
N ALA A 565 29.70 -16.45 32.79
CA ALA A 565 28.50 -15.69 32.45
C ALA A 565 28.20 -15.81 30.94
N PRO A 566 26.95 -15.54 30.49
CA PRO A 566 26.64 -15.44 29.07
C PRO A 566 27.53 -14.42 28.37
N GLN A 567 28.08 -14.80 27.22
CA GLN A 567 28.97 -14.02 26.38
C GLN A 567 28.42 -13.92 24.96
N VAL A 568 28.82 -12.89 24.22
CA VAL A 568 28.35 -12.63 22.86
C VAL A 568 29.24 -13.34 21.85
N LEU A 569 28.60 -14.07 20.95
CA LEU A 569 29.23 -14.74 19.83
C LEU A 569 28.70 -14.15 18.52
N GLU A 570 29.63 -13.89 17.62
CA GLU A 570 29.38 -13.30 16.31
C GLU A 570 29.87 -14.24 15.20
N TYR A 571 29.11 -14.36 14.11
CA TYR A 571 29.50 -15.12 12.93
C TYR A 571 29.76 -14.19 11.77
N LYS A 572 30.81 -14.47 10.99
CA LYS A 572 30.98 -13.89 9.66
C LYS A 572 31.51 -14.93 8.69
N TYR A 573 31.34 -14.69 7.40
CA TYR A 573 32.11 -15.44 6.41
C TYR A 573 33.62 -15.11 6.54
N SER A 574 33.96 -13.83 6.44
CA SER A 574 35.32 -13.31 6.61
C SER A 574 35.39 -12.32 7.76
N LEU A 575 36.50 -12.33 8.51
CA LEU A 575 36.75 -11.37 9.59
C LEU A 575 36.74 -9.91 9.10
N ASP A 576 37.08 -9.67 7.83
CA ASP A 576 37.00 -8.34 7.21
C ASP A 576 35.59 -7.72 7.36
N GLY A 577 34.54 -8.54 7.24
CA GLY A 577 33.16 -8.08 7.40
C GLY A 577 32.84 -7.61 8.82
N LEU A 578 33.43 -8.24 9.85
CA LEU A 578 33.27 -7.77 11.22
C LEU A 578 34.03 -6.46 11.45
N ILE A 579 35.22 -6.32 10.88
CA ILE A 579 36.05 -5.12 11.02
C ILE A 579 35.36 -3.92 10.37
N GLU A 580 34.71 -4.11 9.22
CA GLU A 580 33.87 -3.08 8.59
C GLU A 580 32.68 -2.69 9.48
N ASP A 581 31.97 -3.66 10.06
CA ASP A 581 30.87 -3.41 10.98
C ASP A 581 31.31 -2.62 12.22
N ILE A 582 32.51 -2.90 12.75
CA ILE A 582 33.11 -2.15 13.86
C ILE A 582 33.54 -0.75 13.41
N GLY A 583 34.19 -0.63 12.24
CA GLY A 583 34.69 0.64 11.71
C GLY A 583 33.58 1.63 11.36
N THR A 584 32.43 1.14 10.91
CA THR A 584 31.22 1.95 10.62
C THR A 584 30.41 2.30 11.86
N GLY A 585 30.74 1.71 13.02
CA GLY A 585 30.00 1.90 14.27
C GLY A 585 28.71 1.07 14.36
N THR A 586 28.52 0.11 13.45
CA THR A 586 27.38 -0.82 13.47
C THR A 586 27.49 -1.79 14.65
N LYS A 587 28.72 -2.25 14.97
CA LYS A 587 28.99 -3.13 16.12
C LYS A 587 30.06 -2.54 17.04
N ASN A 588 29.96 -2.84 18.33
CA ASN A 588 30.95 -2.42 19.31
C ASN A 588 31.89 -3.58 19.65
N SER A 589 33.18 -3.41 19.35
CA SER A 589 34.21 -4.40 19.64
C SER A 589 34.23 -4.91 21.09
N LYS A 590 33.87 -4.06 22.07
CA LYS A 590 33.90 -4.44 23.50
C LYS A 590 32.81 -5.41 23.90
N ASP A 591 31.74 -5.50 23.11
CA ASP A 591 30.58 -6.33 23.42
C ASP A 591 30.77 -7.75 22.92
N ILE A 592 31.66 -7.97 21.95
CA ILE A 592 31.88 -9.25 21.27
C ILE A 592 32.99 -10.03 21.97
N ASN A 593 32.72 -11.25 22.39
CA ASN A 593 33.70 -12.08 23.11
C ASN A 593 34.33 -13.13 22.21
N LEU A 594 33.54 -13.75 21.32
CA LEU A 594 34.00 -14.78 20.39
C LEU A 594 33.50 -14.49 18.98
N VAL A 595 34.38 -14.62 18.01
CA VAL A 595 34.06 -14.52 16.60
C VAL A 595 34.34 -15.86 15.92
N VAL A 596 33.38 -16.37 15.16
CA VAL A 596 33.54 -17.57 14.35
C VAL A 596 33.50 -17.17 12.88
N VAL A 597 34.58 -17.45 12.17
CA VAL A 597 34.73 -17.10 10.75
C VAL A 597 35.21 -18.27 9.93
N TRP A 598 34.94 -18.24 8.62
CA TRP A 598 35.61 -19.16 7.70
C TRP A 598 37.08 -18.73 7.53
N GLU A 599 37.31 -17.46 7.20
CA GLU A 599 38.63 -16.90 6.88
C GLU A 599 38.88 -15.54 7.54
N THR A 600 40.15 -15.11 7.60
CA THR A 600 40.54 -13.84 8.24
C THR A 600 40.60 -12.62 7.33
N GLY A 601 40.69 -12.80 6.01
CA GLY A 601 40.90 -11.66 5.11
C GLY A 601 42.21 -10.89 5.41
N LYS A 602 42.20 -9.58 5.19
CA LYS A 602 43.40 -8.71 5.34
C LYS A 602 43.18 -7.43 6.15
N GLU A 603 41.95 -7.04 6.43
CA GLU A 603 41.63 -5.75 7.04
C GLU A 603 42.10 -5.65 8.51
N TRP A 604 42.26 -6.79 9.18
CA TRP A 604 42.73 -6.86 10.57
C TRP A 604 44.12 -6.23 10.76
N GLN A 605 44.99 -6.33 9.74
CA GLN A 605 46.39 -5.86 9.78
C GLN A 605 46.51 -4.36 10.06
N LYS A 606 45.43 -3.59 9.87
CA LYS A 606 45.44 -2.13 10.08
C LYS A 606 45.46 -1.75 11.55
N ASN A 607 44.60 -2.38 12.36
CA ASN A 607 44.27 -1.93 13.71
C ASN A 607 44.32 -3.05 14.76
N TYR A 608 44.56 -4.29 14.34
CA TYR A 608 44.52 -5.46 15.20
C TYR A 608 45.76 -6.34 14.99
N GLN A 609 46.14 -7.05 16.04
CA GLN A 609 47.12 -8.13 16.00
C GLN A 609 46.40 -9.44 16.29
N ILE A 610 46.62 -10.45 15.45
CA ILE A 610 46.11 -11.81 15.63
C ILE A 610 47.25 -12.70 16.08
N THR A 611 47.06 -13.42 17.18
CA THR A 611 47.99 -14.43 17.70
C THR A 611 47.36 -15.81 17.56
N THR A 612 48.05 -16.74 16.89
CA THR A 612 47.59 -18.13 16.82
C THR A 612 47.71 -18.81 18.18
N THR A 613 46.75 -19.66 18.49
CA THR A 613 46.82 -20.57 19.64
C THR A 613 46.94 -22.02 19.20
N LEU A 614 47.08 -22.31 17.89
CA LEU A 614 47.26 -23.66 17.35
C LEU A 614 48.73 -24.11 17.32
N HIS A 615 49.66 -23.17 17.29
CA HIS A 615 51.09 -23.44 17.28
C HIS A 615 51.61 -23.88 18.65
N GLU A 616 52.56 -24.83 18.68
CA GLU A 616 53.09 -25.43 19.92
C GLU A 616 53.64 -24.39 20.90
N ASP A 617 54.37 -23.39 20.40
CA ASP A 617 54.94 -22.29 21.21
C ASP A 617 53.90 -21.32 21.80
N TYR A 618 52.67 -21.31 21.30
CA TYR A 618 51.62 -20.37 21.69
C TYR A 618 50.40 -21.05 22.33
N LEU A 619 50.49 -22.35 22.65
CA LEU A 619 49.39 -23.12 23.25
C LEU A 619 48.94 -22.56 24.60
N GLU A 620 49.84 -21.95 25.36
CA GLU A 620 49.57 -21.29 26.65
C GLU A 620 48.50 -20.19 26.53
N TYR A 621 48.39 -19.55 25.36
CA TYR A 621 47.42 -18.48 25.12
C TYR A 621 46.00 -18.98 24.87
N ARG A 622 45.78 -20.30 24.70
CA ARG A 622 44.46 -20.88 24.43
C ARG A 622 43.59 -20.84 25.70
N PRO A 623 42.52 -20.01 25.73
CA PRO A 623 41.76 -19.79 26.97
C PRO A 623 40.77 -20.93 27.28
N TYR A 624 40.24 -21.58 26.24
CA TYR A 624 39.35 -22.74 26.33
C TYR A 624 39.41 -23.54 25.03
N HIS A 625 38.86 -24.75 25.07
CA HIS A 625 38.96 -25.73 23.99
C HIS A 625 38.44 -25.19 22.65
N GLY A 626 39.19 -25.45 21.58
CA GLY A 626 38.79 -25.11 20.20
C GLY A 626 39.04 -23.67 19.75
N VAL A 627 39.40 -22.75 20.65
CA VAL A 627 39.84 -21.40 20.25
C VAL A 627 41.13 -21.53 19.44
N THR A 628 41.12 -20.95 18.25
CA THR A 628 42.24 -21.06 17.28
C THR A 628 43.17 -19.86 17.32
N HIS A 629 42.64 -18.68 17.65
CA HIS A 629 43.36 -17.42 17.59
C HIS A 629 42.80 -16.46 18.65
N ARG A 630 43.60 -15.46 19.01
CA ARG A 630 43.17 -14.30 19.79
C ARG A 630 43.50 -13.04 19.03
N MET A 631 42.54 -12.13 18.97
CA MET A 631 42.71 -10.83 18.30
C MET A 631 42.72 -9.73 19.34
N SER A 632 43.75 -8.89 19.31
CA SER A 632 43.90 -7.74 20.20
C SER A 632 43.95 -6.45 19.40
N ASN A 633 43.33 -5.39 19.92
CA ASN A 633 43.38 -4.08 19.29
C ASN A 633 44.71 -3.39 19.64
N LEU A 634 45.39 -2.83 18.64
CA LEU A 634 46.70 -2.19 18.81
C LEU A 634 46.62 -0.85 19.58
N GLU A 635 45.49 -0.15 19.51
CA GLU A 635 45.29 1.17 20.13
C GLU A 635 44.64 1.08 21.52
N ILE A 636 43.78 0.09 21.75
CA ILE A 636 42.98 -0.06 22.97
C ILE A 636 43.51 -1.22 23.81
N ARG A 637 44.32 -0.91 24.83
CA ARG A 637 44.83 -1.91 25.79
C ARG A 637 43.68 -2.69 26.46
N GLY A 638 43.79 -4.02 26.43
CA GLY A 638 42.86 -4.94 27.09
C GLY A 638 41.60 -5.29 26.30
N ASN A 639 41.43 -4.76 25.08
CA ASN A 639 40.37 -5.18 24.18
C ASN A 639 40.84 -6.39 23.35
N SER A 640 40.42 -7.59 23.76
CA SER A 640 40.74 -8.84 23.07
C SER A 640 39.49 -9.66 22.79
N MET A 641 39.40 -10.23 21.60
CA MET A 641 38.37 -11.20 21.22
C MET A 641 39.02 -12.56 20.95
N ASP A 642 38.32 -13.62 21.32
CA ASP A 642 38.71 -14.96 20.90
C ASP A 642 38.17 -15.23 19.49
N ILE A 643 38.92 -15.97 18.68
CA ILE A 643 38.53 -16.27 17.30
C ILE A 643 38.66 -17.76 17.02
N ILE A 644 37.63 -18.30 16.36
CA ILE A 644 37.65 -19.62 15.75
C ILE A 644 37.59 -19.44 14.24
N ILE A 645 38.74 -19.64 13.58
CA ILE A 645 38.85 -19.65 12.12
C ILE A 645 38.64 -21.10 11.68
N LEU A 646 37.46 -21.41 11.15
CA LEU A 646 37.08 -22.79 10.81
C LEU A 646 37.97 -23.39 9.72
N GLN A 647 38.40 -22.58 8.74
CA GLN A 647 39.32 -23.06 7.71
C GLN A 647 40.63 -23.55 8.32
N GLU A 648 41.29 -22.70 9.11
CA GLU A 648 42.58 -23.01 9.70
C GLU A 648 42.49 -24.10 10.78
N LEU A 649 41.35 -24.19 11.49
CA LEU A 649 41.05 -25.31 12.38
C LEU A 649 41.04 -26.64 11.63
N ILE A 650 40.34 -26.70 10.49
CA ILE A 650 40.24 -27.93 9.68
C ILE A 650 41.59 -28.27 9.05
N GLU A 651 42.29 -27.27 8.50
CA GLU A 651 43.64 -27.44 7.97
C GLU A 651 44.58 -28.02 9.04
N TYR A 652 44.56 -27.47 10.26
CA TYR A 652 45.38 -27.94 11.37
C TYR A 652 45.01 -29.37 11.81
N LEU A 653 43.71 -29.70 11.85
CA LEU A 653 43.28 -31.06 12.19
C LEU A 653 43.67 -32.09 11.12
N ASN A 654 43.84 -31.68 9.87
CA ASN A 654 44.26 -32.54 8.77
C ASN A 654 45.79 -32.65 8.68
N ASP A 655 46.51 -31.54 8.83
CA ASP A 655 47.96 -31.43 8.72
C ASP A 655 48.49 -30.35 9.69
N PRO A 656 48.81 -30.73 10.95
CA PRO A 656 49.25 -29.81 11.98
C PRO A 656 50.57 -29.09 11.65
N GLU A 657 51.53 -29.77 11.00
CA GLU A 657 52.87 -29.23 10.74
C GLU A 657 52.80 -28.14 9.66
N SER A 658 52.19 -28.46 8.51
CA SER A 658 52.03 -27.50 7.40
C SER A 658 51.21 -26.27 7.80
N THR A 659 50.18 -26.47 8.64
CA THR A 659 49.33 -25.37 9.08
C THR A 659 50.06 -24.43 10.04
N GLN A 660 50.87 -24.98 10.95
CA GLN A 660 51.68 -24.18 11.87
C GLN A 660 52.68 -23.28 11.12
N GLU A 661 53.37 -23.81 10.11
CA GLU A 661 54.29 -23.02 9.27
C GLU A 661 53.57 -21.87 8.54
N LYS A 662 52.39 -22.15 7.95
CA LYS A 662 51.58 -21.13 7.27
C LYS A 662 51.11 -20.03 8.23
N GLN A 663 50.72 -20.40 9.45
CA GLN A 663 50.25 -19.44 10.46
C GLN A 663 51.36 -18.54 10.95
N LEU A 664 52.56 -19.07 11.22
CA LEU A 664 53.72 -18.25 11.55
C LEU A 664 54.00 -17.23 10.45
N LYS A 665 54.03 -17.68 9.19
CA LYS A 665 54.24 -16.77 8.06
C LYS A 665 53.15 -15.71 7.92
N LYS A 666 51.91 -16.05 8.27
CA LYS A 666 50.74 -15.17 8.11
C LYS A 666 50.58 -14.14 9.23
N TYR A 667 50.96 -14.50 10.46
CA TYR A 667 50.67 -13.71 11.66
C TYR A 667 51.93 -13.17 12.38
N GLU A 668 53.09 -13.81 12.22
CA GLU A 668 54.33 -13.47 12.93
C GLU A 668 55.45 -12.93 12.01
N ASP A 669 55.55 -13.40 10.75
CA ASP A 669 56.50 -12.84 9.77
C ASP A 669 55.95 -11.52 9.19
N TYR A 670 56.35 -10.39 9.78
CA TYR A 670 56.25 -9.09 9.13
C TYR A 670 57.39 -8.99 8.10
N GLU A 671 57.12 -9.29 6.82
CA GLU A 671 57.98 -8.78 5.74
C GLU A 671 57.83 -7.25 5.71
N ASP A 672 58.92 -6.54 6.05
CA ASP A 672 59.07 -5.08 5.93
C ASP A 672 58.70 -4.53 4.54
#